data_AF-A0A1F4XQF8-F1
#
_entry.id   AF-A0A1F4XQF8-F1
#
_cell.length_a   1.000
_cell.length_b   1.000
_cell.length_c   1.000
_cell.angle_alpha   90.00
_cell.angle_beta   90.00
_cell.angle_gamma   90.00
#
_symmetry.space_group_name_H-M   'P 1'
#
loop_
_entity.id
_entity.type
_entity.pdbx_description
1 polymer ?
#
loop_
_entity_poly.entity_id
_entity_poly.type
_entity_poly.pdbx_seq_one_letter_code
_entity_poly.pdbx_strand_id
1 'polypeptide(L)'
;MIKAPKGFGIFVISSALMFLLLPLSINSEIQNSDSQEAKLKSMFFDFSTISMPLDSLFNIKINSDLTTQIQNEEQVVINPLNKDNVVAVWRDFRYGYRRVGVGRSFDGGRTWADALFNNAYGSFPWHSDPGLTVDRNGNFYTVVLGVDPGINQSEILVFKSTDGGISWGIPTTAVPPSIGIFEDKELMACDRSGGPYDGNLYIAWSRFYSNYNQIWFVRSTDGGNSFEDPQRIGDLNSVQWPVPAVGPDGEVYVAWVGFSSSALKLDKSIDGGVTFGTDRTIQPLSFVAGTINGGIYTFSYPAIDVDISNGSNRGFVYVAYEDYGTDGSLDMFFTRSTDGGVSWSTKKRINDDPSGNRADQFHPWLAVDQKGVISVIFYDRRNDPYNYLMDVYLTHSFDGGLTFTPNRRITTVSSDPRAGVLLAEYRTVSLKMPAGLIGEYNGLATWDSYLNAVWTDTREGNQNAYTTALRYFPPPSPFSLLFPLDQDSVFAESLTFNWEQSLDTLPGHTVNYDLYLSKSAVFRSESTTVYSGISQNSFHKDSLKTGPLYYWKVKAYDNYGMERWSNQSRSFYRYLPGDANGDDKYSVSDAVFLVNYLFKGGKASSPLGAGDADCSRDVAVADIVYLVNYLFKGGPKPCIP
;
A
#
# COMPACT_ATOMS: atom_id res chain seq x y z
N MET A 1 37.85 -13.31 73.93
CA MET A 1 38.66 -14.50 73.57
C MET A 1 37.72 -15.41 72.78
N ILE A 2 37.83 -15.73 71.49
CA ILE A 2 38.92 -15.82 70.50
C ILE A 2 38.38 -15.36 69.11
N LYS A 3 39.29 -15.02 68.19
CA LYS A 3 39.15 -14.37 66.87
C LYS A 3 38.39 -15.17 65.77
N ALA A 4 37.67 -14.42 64.91
CA ALA A 4 37.54 -14.40 63.42
C ALA A 4 37.85 -15.66 62.55
N PRO A 5 37.25 -15.83 61.32
CA PRO A 5 36.91 -14.74 60.39
C PRO A 5 35.58 -14.81 59.58
N LYS A 6 35.33 -13.68 58.93
CA LYS A 6 34.19 -13.27 58.08
C LYS A 6 34.21 -13.92 56.69
N GLY A 7 33.02 -14.10 56.11
CA GLY A 7 32.79 -14.41 54.69
C GLY A 7 31.45 -13.83 54.22
N PHE A 8 31.41 -13.41 52.94
CA PHE A 8 30.44 -12.56 52.25
C PHE A 8 29.05 -13.18 52.00
N GLY A 9 28.09 -12.33 51.58
CA GLY A 9 26.68 -12.65 51.37
C GLY A 9 26.29 -13.11 49.96
N ILE A 10 24.99 -13.39 49.77
CA ILE A 10 24.38 -13.80 48.50
C ILE A 10 23.04 -13.07 48.32
N PHE A 11 22.97 -12.21 47.29
CA PHE A 11 21.74 -11.84 46.59
C PHE A 11 21.59 -12.78 45.39
N VAL A 12 20.38 -13.31 45.20
CA VAL A 12 20.03 -14.22 44.11
C VAL A 12 19.63 -13.40 42.89
N ILE A 13 20.40 -13.50 41.81
CA ILE A 13 19.96 -13.19 40.44
C ILE A 13 20.24 -14.44 39.60
N SER A 14 19.19 -15.04 39.05
CA SER A 14 19.30 -16.16 38.11
C SER A 14 19.13 -15.66 36.68
N SER A 15 20.20 -15.71 35.91
CA SER A 15 20.16 -15.93 34.45
C SER A 15 21.56 -16.34 34.02
N ALA A 16 21.74 -17.62 33.77
CA ALA A 16 23.00 -18.21 33.32
C ALA A 16 23.14 -18.04 31.80
N LEU A 17 24.25 -17.44 31.35
CA LEU A 17 24.86 -17.73 30.07
C LEU A 17 26.31 -18.15 30.34
N MET A 18 26.64 -19.37 29.95
CA MET A 18 27.91 -20.03 30.22
C MET A 18 28.84 -19.84 29.01
N PHE A 19 30.03 -19.25 29.21
CA PHE A 19 31.13 -19.37 28.25
C PHE A 19 32.40 -19.83 28.99
N LEU A 20 32.95 -20.95 28.53
CA LEU A 20 34.24 -21.49 28.97
C LEU A 20 35.39 -20.57 28.52
N LEU A 21 36.23 -20.16 29.46
CA LEU A 21 37.54 -19.55 29.23
C LEU A 21 38.65 -20.62 29.38
N LEU A 22 39.58 -20.67 28.44
CA LEU A 22 40.90 -21.29 28.63
C LEU A 22 41.81 -20.32 29.43
N PRO A 23 42.71 -20.80 30.30
CA PRO A 23 43.47 -19.93 31.19
C PRO A 23 44.78 -19.47 30.53
N LEU A 24 44.99 -18.14 30.47
CA LEU A 24 46.31 -17.55 30.33
C LEU A 24 46.73 -17.03 31.71
N SER A 25 47.81 -17.59 32.23
CA SER A 25 48.45 -17.16 33.47
C SER A 25 49.07 -15.76 33.29
N ILE A 26 48.74 -14.84 34.21
CA ILE A 26 49.42 -13.55 34.32
C ILE A 26 50.10 -13.51 35.67
N ASN A 27 51.44 -13.52 35.64
CA ASN A 27 52.28 -13.08 36.74
C ASN A 27 52.27 -11.54 36.80
N SER A 28 52.27 -11.07 38.05
CA SER A 28 52.47 -9.71 38.56
C SER A 28 53.13 -8.68 37.63
N GLU A 29 52.48 -7.54 37.44
CA GLU A 29 52.95 -6.23 37.92
C GLU A 29 51.89 -5.14 37.66
N ILE A 30 51.55 -4.41 38.73
CA ILE A 30 50.55 -3.34 38.75
C ILE A 30 51.26 -2.01 38.47
N GLN A 31 50.95 -1.34 37.35
CA GLN A 31 51.02 0.13 37.25
C GLN A 31 49.96 0.67 36.26
N ASN A 32 49.24 1.70 36.72
CA ASN A 32 48.26 2.58 36.05
C ASN A 32 46.87 2.02 35.68
N SER A 33 45.89 2.33 36.55
CA SER A 33 44.47 1.97 36.42
C SER A 33 43.64 2.83 35.47
N ASP A 34 44.15 3.95 34.96
CA ASP A 34 43.27 4.90 34.24
C ASP A 34 43.30 4.72 32.70
N SER A 35 44.22 3.92 32.15
CA SER A 35 44.32 3.69 30.70
C SER A 35 43.72 2.36 30.22
N GLN A 36 43.46 1.41 31.12
CA GLN A 36 42.77 0.15 30.80
C GLN A 36 41.25 0.29 30.87
N GLU A 37 40.72 1.14 31.76
CA GLU A 37 39.28 1.43 31.82
C GLU A 37 38.81 2.21 30.58
N ALA A 38 39.68 3.07 30.01
CA ALA A 38 39.43 3.77 28.75
C ALA A 38 39.49 2.84 27.52
N LYS A 39 40.36 1.81 27.55
CA LYS A 39 40.45 0.80 26.46
C LYS A 39 39.34 -0.25 26.53
N LEU A 40 38.84 -0.59 27.72
CA LEU A 40 37.65 -1.45 27.85
C LEU A 40 36.36 -0.70 27.49
N LYS A 41 36.26 0.61 27.78
CA LYS A 41 35.14 1.45 27.31
C LYS A 41 35.13 1.67 25.79
N SER A 42 36.28 1.58 25.11
CA SER A 42 36.35 1.66 23.64
C SER A 42 36.16 0.32 22.91
N MET A 43 35.94 -0.79 23.63
CA MET A 43 35.67 -2.12 23.04
C MET A 43 34.22 -2.58 23.22
N PHE A 44 33.36 -1.78 23.85
CA PHE A 44 31.92 -1.93 23.69
C PHE A 44 31.57 -1.36 22.32
N PHE A 45 31.35 -2.24 21.35
CA PHE A 45 30.52 -1.88 20.22
C PHE A 45 29.19 -1.38 20.78
N ASP A 46 28.90 -0.11 20.52
CA ASP A 46 27.59 0.46 20.77
C ASP A 46 26.59 -0.26 19.84
N PHE A 47 25.93 -1.28 20.37
CA PHE A 47 24.89 -2.00 19.65
C PHE A 47 23.59 -1.17 19.55
N SER A 48 23.54 0.06 20.07
CA SER A 48 22.39 0.96 19.90
C SER A 48 22.32 1.66 18.54
N THR A 49 23.32 1.50 17.66
CA THR A 49 23.34 2.17 16.35
C THR A 49 23.39 1.25 15.14
N ILE A 50 23.18 -0.06 15.29
CA ILE A 50 22.84 -0.89 14.12
C ILE A 50 21.31 -0.84 13.94
N SER A 51 20.81 0.34 13.56
CA SER A 51 19.50 0.40 12.91
C SER A 51 19.63 -0.37 11.61
N MET A 52 19.00 -1.55 11.51
CA MET A 52 18.74 -2.13 10.20
C MET A 52 18.08 -1.04 9.34
N PRO A 53 18.55 -0.82 8.10
CA PRO A 53 17.85 0.09 7.19
C PRO A 53 16.38 -0.33 7.15
N LEU A 54 15.44 0.62 7.23
CA LEU A 54 14.00 0.30 7.20
C LEU A 54 13.59 -0.44 5.90
N ASP A 55 14.50 -0.52 4.92
CA ASP A 55 14.31 -1.17 3.64
C ASP A 55 14.67 -2.67 3.65
N SER A 56 15.41 -3.16 4.66
CA SER A 56 15.76 -4.58 4.75
C SER A 56 14.55 -5.40 5.18
N LEU A 57 14.09 -6.29 4.30
CA LEU A 57 12.95 -7.17 4.60
C LEU A 57 13.29 -8.10 5.77
N PHE A 58 12.49 -8.04 6.82
CA PHE A 58 12.53 -8.95 7.96
C PHE A 58 11.12 -9.42 8.31
N ASN A 59 11.01 -10.59 8.94
CA ASN A 59 9.76 -11.06 9.52
C ASN A 59 10.02 -11.50 10.96
N ILE A 60 9.29 -10.95 11.91
CA ILE A 60 9.44 -11.27 13.34
C ILE A 60 8.11 -11.72 13.92
N LYS A 61 8.16 -12.72 14.80
CA LYS A 61 7.04 -13.14 15.64
C LYS A 61 6.83 -12.09 16.73
N ILE A 62 5.59 -11.64 16.94
CA ILE A 62 5.27 -10.57 17.90
C ILE A 62 4.59 -11.05 19.17
N ASN A 63 4.09 -12.29 19.18
CA ASN A 63 3.50 -12.90 20.37
C ASN A 63 4.55 -13.71 21.15
N SER A 64 4.49 -13.71 22.48
CA SER A 64 5.35 -14.51 23.36
C SER A 64 4.80 -15.90 23.65
N ASP A 65 3.88 -16.42 22.83
CA ASP A 65 3.36 -17.77 23.00
C ASP A 65 4.46 -18.81 22.76
N LEU A 66 4.76 -19.57 23.82
CA LEU A 66 5.69 -20.70 23.79
C LEU A 66 4.95 -22.05 23.66
N THR A 67 3.61 -22.02 23.62
CA THR A 67 2.78 -23.19 23.39
C THR A 67 2.61 -23.45 21.89
N THR A 68 1.77 -24.43 21.54
CA THR A 68 1.38 -24.74 20.15
C THR A 68 -0.04 -24.27 19.84
N GLN A 69 -0.55 -23.32 20.62
CA GLN A 69 -1.89 -22.77 20.44
C GLN A 69 -1.91 -21.76 19.29
N ILE A 70 -3.14 -21.41 18.89
CA ILE A 70 -3.40 -20.61 17.71
C ILE A 70 -3.33 -19.12 18.04
N GLN A 71 -2.76 -18.35 17.12
CA GLN A 71 -2.75 -16.89 17.13
C GLN A 71 -3.16 -16.42 15.73
N ASN A 72 -4.24 -15.64 15.62
CA ASN A 72 -4.73 -15.16 14.33
C ASN A 72 -5.61 -13.91 14.43
N GLU A 73 -6.07 -13.41 13.29
CA GLU A 73 -6.96 -12.22 13.20
C GLU A 73 -6.29 -10.97 13.76
N GLU A 74 -5.26 -10.51 13.05
CA GLU A 74 -4.42 -9.41 13.51
C GLU A 74 -4.87 -8.05 12.96
N GLN A 75 -4.78 -7.02 13.80
CA GLN A 75 -4.85 -5.61 13.40
C GLN A 75 -3.62 -4.87 13.90
N VAL A 76 -3.18 -3.84 13.18
CA VAL A 76 -2.04 -3.00 13.55
C VAL A 76 -2.37 -1.55 13.23
N VAL A 77 -1.88 -0.62 14.06
CA VAL A 77 -1.98 0.83 13.85
C VAL A 77 -0.69 1.52 14.27
N ILE A 78 -0.36 2.61 13.58
CA ILE A 78 0.81 3.46 13.88
C ILE A 78 0.31 4.72 14.57
N ASN A 79 0.99 5.16 15.63
CA ASN A 79 0.67 6.39 16.34
C ASN A 79 0.86 7.62 15.42
N PRO A 80 -0.18 8.45 15.19
CA PRO A 80 -0.08 9.67 14.39
C PRO A 80 0.98 10.67 14.87
N LEU A 81 1.27 10.68 16.18
CA LEU A 81 2.23 11.60 16.79
C LEU A 81 3.66 11.04 16.83
N ASN A 82 3.81 9.72 16.67
CA ASN A 82 5.11 9.07 16.76
C ASN A 82 5.12 7.76 15.95
N LYS A 83 5.66 7.81 14.73
CA LYS A 83 5.78 6.65 13.84
C LYS A 83 6.55 5.46 14.42
N ASP A 84 7.39 5.68 15.44
CA ASP A 84 8.11 4.59 16.11
C ASP A 84 7.21 3.83 17.10
N ASN A 85 6.09 4.42 17.53
CA ASN A 85 5.09 3.75 18.36
C ASN A 85 4.03 3.05 17.49
N VAL A 86 4.04 1.72 17.54
CA VAL A 86 3.13 0.85 16.77
C VAL A 86 2.45 -0.10 17.75
N VAL A 87 1.14 -0.32 17.57
CA VAL A 87 0.35 -1.23 18.40
C VAL A 87 -0.34 -2.25 17.50
N ALA A 88 -0.33 -3.52 17.92
CA ALA A 88 -1.03 -4.61 17.24
C ALA A 88 -1.90 -5.39 18.23
N VAL A 89 -2.97 -6.00 17.75
CA VAL A 89 -3.85 -6.90 18.51
C VAL A 89 -4.14 -8.16 17.70
N TRP A 90 -4.43 -9.26 18.38
CA TRP A 90 -4.75 -10.55 17.75
C TRP A 90 -5.58 -11.44 18.69
N ARG A 91 -6.26 -12.45 18.14
CA ARG A 91 -6.83 -13.55 18.94
C ARG A 91 -5.72 -14.44 19.47
N ASP A 92 -5.74 -14.69 20.78
CA ASP A 92 -4.72 -15.46 21.47
C ASP A 92 -5.30 -16.63 22.26
N PHE A 93 -4.78 -17.83 21.99
CA PHE A 93 -5.25 -19.07 22.58
C PHE A 93 -4.22 -19.73 23.52
N ARG A 94 -3.16 -19.04 23.94
CA ARG A 94 -2.03 -19.65 24.69
C ARG A 94 -2.42 -20.36 26.00
N TYR A 95 -3.62 -20.07 26.53
CA TYR A 95 -4.17 -20.73 27.72
C TYR A 95 -5.25 -21.78 27.41
N GLY A 96 -5.39 -22.17 26.14
CA GLY A 96 -6.35 -23.15 25.66
C GLY A 96 -7.77 -22.62 25.49
N TYR A 97 -7.99 -21.30 25.53
CA TYR A 97 -9.27 -20.64 25.25
C TYR A 97 -9.05 -19.22 24.71
N ARG A 98 -10.09 -18.65 24.08
CA ARG A 98 -10.04 -17.34 23.41
C ARG A 98 -9.75 -16.20 24.38
N ARG A 99 -8.64 -15.50 24.13
CA ARG A 99 -8.30 -14.19 24.67
C ARG A 99 -7.91 -13.26 23.53
N VAL A 100 -7.62 -12.00 23.88
CA VAL A 100 -7.00 -11.05 22.96
C VAL A 100 -5.60 -10.71 23.45
N GLY A 101 -4.62 -10.90 22.57
CA GLY A 101 -3.25 -10.43 22.74
C GLY A 101 -3.09 -8.98 22.26
N VAL A 102 -2.17 -8.26 22.88
CA VAL A 102 -1.78 -6.91 22.47
C VAL A 102 -0.26 -6.82 22.45
N GLY A 103 0.28 -6.31 21.35
CA GLY A 103 1.69 -6.04 21.14
C GLY A 103 1.94 -4.55 20.98
N ARG A 104 3.09 -4.08 21.44
CA ARG A 104 3.57 -2.71 21.22
C ARG A 104 5.03 -2.68 20.81
N SER A 105 5.35 -1.70 19.97
CA SER A 105 6.70 -1.36 19.55
C SER A 105 6.95 0.13 19.78
N PHE A 106 8.21 0.49 20.04
CA PHE A 106 8.71 1.86 20.18
C PHE A 106 9.90 2.14 19.26
N ASP A 107 10.13 1.28 18.26
CA ASP A 107 11.21 1.38 17.27
C ASP A 107 10.72 1.16 15.84
N GLY A 108 9.43 1.44 15.61
CA GLY A 108 8.77 1.38 14.31
C GLY A 108 8.40 -0.03 13.85
N GLY A 109 8.30 -0.99 14.78
CA GLY A 109 7.90 -2.37 14.50
C GLY A 109 9.05 -3.37 14.41
N ARG A 110 10.26 -3.03 14.87
CA ARG A 110 11.45 -3.91 14.82
C ARG A 110 11.58 -4.79 16.04
N THR A 111 11.17 -4.30 17.21
CA THR A 111 11.06 -5.07 18.44
C THR A 111 9.69 -4.85 19.08
N TRP A 112 9.20 -5.90 19.76
CA TRP A 112 7.85 -5.95 20.31
C TRP A 112 7.87 -6.49 21.72
N ALA A 113 6.99 -5.94 22.55
CA ALA A 113 6.57 -6.53 23.82
C ALA A 113 5.06 -6.81 23.76
N ASP A 114 4.63 -7.98 24.21
CA ASP A 114 3.22 -8.35 24.24
C ASP A 114 2.67 -8.59 25.65
N ALA A 115 1.35 -8.56 25.74
CA ALA A 115 0.55 -8.89 26.90
C ALA A 115 -0.81 -9.44 26.46
N LEU A 116 -1.61 -9.92 27.42
CA LEU A 116 -3.01 -10.25 27.19
C LEU A 116 -3.90 -9.21 27.86
N PHE A 117 -5.05 -8.93 27.24
CA PHE A 117 -6.11 -8.22 27.95
C PHE A 117 -6.63 -9.04 29.13
N ASN A 118 -7.04 -8.34 30.18
CA ASN A 118 -7.66 -8.97 31.32
C ASN A 118 -9.10 -9.39 30.96
N ASN A 119 -9.32 -10.69 30.89
CA ASN A 119 -10.63 -11.28 30.57
C ASN A 119 -11.60 -11.34 31.78
N ALA A 120 -11.24 -10.73 32.92
CA ALA A 120 -12.16 -10.53 34.03
C ALA A 120 -13.13 -9.37 33.79
N TYR A 121 -12.96 -8.61 32.71
CA TYR A 121 -13.86 -7.52 32.33
C TYR A 121 -14.93 -7.98 31.33
N GLY A 122 -16.10 -7.37 31.42
CA GLY A 122 -17.28 -7.77 30.67
C GLY A 122 -18.11 -8.80 31.41
N SER A 123 -19.15 -9.26 30.72
CA SER A 123 -20.12 -10.26 31.16
C SER A 123 -19.67 -11.69 30.87
N PHE A 124 -18.71 -11.87 29.95
CA PHE A 124 -18.36 -13.18 29.41
C PHE A 124 -16.87 -13.55 29.57
N PRO A 125 -16.55 -14.86 29.70
CA PRO A 125 -15.20 -15.31 30.07
C PRO A 125 -14.19 -15.26 28.93
N TRP A 126 -14.63 -15.21 27.67
CA TRP A 126 -13.77 -15.23 26.49
C TRP A 126 -13.84 -13.91 25.73
N HIS A 127 -12.70 -13.49 25.19
CA HIS A 127 -12.55 -12.28 24.37
C HIS A 127 -12.00 -12.68 23.00
N SER A 128 -12.53 -12.10 21.92
CA SER A 128 -12.23 -12.51 20.54
C SER A 128 -12.25 -11.32 19.56
N ASP A 129 -11.88 -11.61 18.31
CA ASP A 129 -12.08 -10.81 17.08
C ASP A 129 -11.72 -9.32 17.22
N PRO A 130 -10.50 -8.97 17.68
CA PRO A 130 -10.17 -7.61 18.04
C PRO A 130 -10.00 -6.67 16.82
N GLY A 131 -10.67 -5.53 16.84
CA GLY A 131 -10.43 -4.40 15.91
C GLY A 131 -9.65 -3.27 16.58
N LEU A 132 -8.84 -2.51 15.84
CA LEU A 132 -7.94 -1.50 16.43
C LEU A 132 -7.98 -0.17 15.68
N THR A 133 -8.02 0.94 16.42
CA THR A 133 -7.89 2.29 15.87
C THR A 133 -7.10 3.22 16.80
N VAL A 134 -6.80 4.42 16.33
CA VAL A 134 -6.05 5.44 17.07
C VAL A 134 -6.61 6.83 16.75
N ASP A 135 -6.71 7.69 17.75
CA ASP A 135 -7.07 9.10 17.53
C ASP A 135 -5.86 9.97 17.17
N ARG A 136 -6.10 11.22 16.76
CA ARG A 136 -5.02 12.17 16.42
C ARG A 136 -4.11 12.53 17.59
N ASN A 137 -4.54 12.27 18.83
CA ASN A 137 -3.77 12.52 20.04
C ASN A 137 -2.92 11.31 20.45
N GLY A 138 -2.93 10.22 19.67
CA GLY A 138 -2.16 9.01 19.94
C GLY A 138 -2.78 8.12 21.01
N ASN A 139 -4.07 8.29 21.33
CA ASN A 139 -4.77 7.31 22.17
C ASN A 139 -5.26 6.16 21.28
N PHE A 140 -4.97 4.93 21.72
CA PHE A 140 -5.37 3.72 21.03
C PHE A 140 -6.68 3.19 21.60
N TYR A 141 -7.51 2.64 20.73
CA TYR A 141 -8.78 2.02 21.09
C TYR A 141 -8.86 0.66 20.43
N THR A 142 -9.13 -0.39 21.21
CA THR A 142 -9.43 -1.71 20.66
C THR A 142 -10.88 -2.07 20.96
N VAL A 143 -11.58 -2.59 19.96
CA VAL A 143 -12.91 -3.18 20.10
C VAL A 143 -12.75 -4.69 20.20
N VAL A 144 -13.51 -5.33 21.10
CA VAL A 144 -13.37 -6.74 21.44
C VAL A 144 -14.73 -7.39 21.64
N LEU A 145 -14.93 -8.55 21.04
CA LEU A 145 -16.07 -9.42 21.26
C LEU A 145 -15.96 -10.16 22.59
N GLY A 146 -16.88 -9.91 23.51
CA GLY A 146 -17.08 -10.76 24.68
C GLY A 146 -18.03 -11.91 24.37
N VAL A 147 -17.63 -13.15 24.63
CA VAL A 147 -18.44 -14.34 24.30
C VAL A 147 -18.34 -15.44 25.36
N ASP A 148 -19.43 -16.19 25.54
CA ASP A 148 -19.43 -17.44 26.27
C ASP A 148 -19.81 -18.58 25.31
N PRO A 149 -18.95 -19.59 25.10
CA PRO A 149 -19.22 -20.69 24.18
C PRO A 149 -20.43 -21.56 24.55
N GLY A 150 -20.92 -21.47 25.79
CA GLY A 150 -22.06 -22.22 26.30
C GLY A 150 -23.42 -21.59 25.98
N ILE A 151 -23.46 -20.34 25.53
CA ILE A 151 -24.71 -19.59 25.28
C ILE A 151 -24.63 -18.77 23.99
N ASN A 152 -25.78 -18.60 23.33
CA ASN A 152 -25.87 -17.81 22.10
C ASN A 152 -26.07 -16.32 22.43
N GLN A 153 -25.08 -15.71 23.06
CA GLN A 153 -25.02 -14.29 23.41
C GLN A 153 -23.58 -13.78 23.33
N SER A 154 -23.43 -12.50 23.01
CA SER A 154 -22.16 -11.79 23.05
C SER A 154 -22.36 -10.32 23.40
N GLU A 155 -21.26 -9.62 23.64
CA GLU A 155 -21.21 -8.18 23.92
C GLU A 155 -20.04 -7.55 23.17
N ILE A 156 -20.07 -6.23 22.99
CA ILE A 156 -18.96 -5.48 22.38
C ILE A 156 -18.35 -4.57 23.44
N LEU A 157 -17.04 -4.74 23.67
CA LEU A 157 -16.24 -4.01 24.66
C LEU A 157 -15.22 -3.12 23.94
N VAL A 158 -14.92 -1.97 24.53
CA VAL A 158 -13.89 -1.05 24.01
C VAL A 158 -12.87 -0.75 25.10
N PHE A 159 -11.61 -1.09 24.85
CA PHE A 159 -10.49 -0.73 25.71
C PHE A 159 -9.77 0.49 25.16
N LYS A 160 -9.23 1.32 26.05
CA LYS A 160 -8.45 2.52 25.71
C LYS A 160 -7.06 2.48 26.32
N SER A 161 -6.06 2.89 25.55
CA SER A 161 -4.70 3.18 26.01
C SER A 161 -4.33 4.62 25.66
N THR A 162 -3.64 5.28 26.59
CA THR A 162 -3.17 6.68 26.45
C THR A 162 -1.65 6.79 26.60
N ASP A 163 -0.96 5.66 26.70
CA ASP A 163 0.47 5.55 27.02
C ASP A 163 1.24 4.71 25.99
N GLY A 164 0.77 4.73 24.73
CA GLY A 164 1.45 4.02 23.64
C GLY A 164 1.19 2.52 23.58
N GLY A 165 0.08 2.04 24.18
CA GLY A 165 -0.25 0.62 24.28
C GLY A 165 0.43 -0.10 25.46
N ILE A 166 1.03 0.64 26.40
CA ILE A 166 1.70 0.05 27.57
C ILE A 166 0.67 -0.52 28.54
N SER A 167 -0.36 0.26 28.84
CA SER A 167 -1.46 -0.12 29.71
C SER A 167 -2.81 0.23 29.09
N TRP A 168 -3.83 -0.51 29.52
CA TRP A 168 -5.19 -0.39 29.02
C TRP A 168 -6.16 -0.30 30.21
N GLY A 169 -7.08 0.66 30.14
CA GLY A 169 -8.08 0.88 31.18
C GLY A 169 -9.13 -0.25 31.27
N ILE A 170 -10.04 -0.12 32.24
CA ILE A 170 -11.27 -0.93 32.28
C ILE A 170 -12.06 -0.63 31.00
N PRO A 171 -12.55 -1.66 30.27
CA PRO A 171 -13.28 -1.42 29.04
C PRO A 171 -14.65 -0.80 29.28
N THR A 172 -15.08 0.01 28.32
CA THR A 172 -16.47 0.50 28.21
C THR A 172 -17.27 -0.52 27.42
N THR A 173 -18.45 -0.91 27.90
CA THR A 173 -19.39 -1.74 27.12
C THR A 173 -20.07 -0.87 26.07
N ALA A 174 -19.76 -1.10 24.79
CA ALA A 174 -20.40 -0.41 23.67
C ALA A 174 -21.76 -1.04 23.33
N VAL A 175 -21.86 -2.38 23.40
CA VAL A 175 -23.11 -3.11 23.18
C VAL A 175 -23.25 -4.17 24.27
N PRO A 176 -24.26 -4.09 25.16
CA PRO A 176 -24.45 -5.06 26.23
C PRO A 176 -25.05 -6.38 25.71
N PRO A 177 -24.88 -7.49 26.45
CA PRO A 177 -25.47 -8.77 26.10
C PRO A 177 -26.99 -8.72 25.95
N SER A 178 -27.51 -9.44 24.96
CA SER A 178 -28.96 -9.56 24.72
C SER A 178 -29.35 -11.00 24.39
N ILE A 179 -30.45 -11.47 24.99
CA ILE A 179 -30.93 -12.85 24.80
C ILE A 179 -31.32 -13.09 23.34
N GLY A 180 -30.76 -14.14 22.73
CA GLY A 180 -31.10 -14.55 21.37
C GLY A 180 -30.47 -13.69 20.28
N ILE A 181 -29.54 -12.82 20.66
CA ILE A 181 -28.77 -11.96 19.77
C ILE A 181 -27.29 -12.29 19.96
N PHE A 182 -26.59 -12.50 18.84
CA PHE A 182 -25.15 -12.66 18.82
C PHE A 182 -24.55 -11.57 17.94
N GLU A 183 -23.74 -10.72 18.53
CA GLU A 183 -22.90 -9.75 17.81
C GLU A 183 -21.62 -10.45 17.35
N ASP A 184 -21.14 -10.14 16.15
CA ASP A 184 -19.85 -10.64 15.64
C ASP A 184 -19.36 -9.76 14.48
N LYS A 185 -18.07 -9.88 14.16
CA LYS A 185 -17.39 -9.13 13.09
C LYS A 185 -17.47 -7.62 13.31
N GLU A 186 -17.18 -7.21 14.54
CA GLU A 186 -17.04 -5.81 14.92
C GLU A 186 -15.70 -5.23 14.48
N LEU A 187 -15.75 -4.07 13.83
CA LEU A 187 -14.57 -3.28 13.49
C LEU A 187 -14.85 -1.82 13.83
N MET A 188 -13.77 -1.06 14.05
CA MET A 188 -13.84 0.30 14.57
C MET A 188 -12.97 1.25 13.77
N ALA A 189 -13.47 2.45 13.51
CA ALA A 189 -12.71 3.59 13.00
C ALA A 189 -12.81 4.76 13.98
N CYS A 190 -11.75 5.57 14.04
CA CYS A 190 -11.76 6.86 14.72
C CYS A 190 -11.76 7.98 13.70
N ASP A 191 -12.56 9.01 13.94
CA ASP A 191 -12.49 10.25 13.18
C ASP A 191 -11.15 10.95 13.43
N ARG A 192 -10.37 11.12 12.36
CA ARG A 192 -9.09 11.83 12.36
C ARG A 192 -9.08 13.02 11.40
N SER A 193 -10.24 13.44 10.93
CA SER A 193 -10.40 14.53 9.97
C SER A 193 -9.84 15.87 10.50
N GLY A 194 -9.81 16.06 11.83
CA GLY A 194 -9.60 17.36 12.45
C GLY A 194 -10.83 18.28 12.33
N GLY A 195 -11.97 17.74 11.87
CA GLY A 195 -13.24 18.43 11.70
C GLY A 195 -14.11 18.44 12.97
N PRO A 196 -15.41 18.72 12.84
CA PRO A 196 -16.32 18.86 13.98
C PRO A 196 -16.57 17.56 14.77
N TYR A 197 -16.25 16.41 14.17
CA TYR A 197 -16.46 15.08 14.75
C TYR A 197 -15.15 14.39 15.13
N ASP A 198 -14.02 15.11 15.08
CA ASP A 198 -12.69 14.58 15.38
C ASP A 198 -12.63 13.89 16.74
N GLY A 199 -12.06 12.69 16.78
CA GLY A 199 -11.98 11.85 17.99
C GLY A 199 -13.23 11.01 18.27
N ASN A 200 -14.32 11.15 17.51
CA ASN A 200 -15.44 10.22 17.59
C ASN A 200 -14.99 8.80 17.21
N LEU A 201 -15.59 7.80 17.86
CA LEU A 201 -15.38 6.39 17.55
C LEU A 201 -16.63 5.84 16.88
N TYR A 202 -16.42 5.05 15.83
CA TYR A 202 -17.48 4.47 15.02
C TYR A 202 -17.27 2.96 14.94
N ILE A 203 -18.21 2.19 15.46
CA ILE A 203 -18.16 0.73 15.48
C ILE A 203 -19.30 0.21 14.63
N ALA A 204 -18.98 -0.68 13.69
CA ALA A 204 -19.97 -1.40 12.91
C ALA A 204 -19.75 -2.91 13.08
N TRP A 205 -20.83 -3.68 13.10
CA TRP A 205 -20.77 -5.13 13.28
C TRP A 205 -21.97 -5.83 12.65
N SER A 206 -21.88 -7.15 12.57
CA SER A 206 -22.97 -8.00 12.11
C SER A 206 -23.75 -8.52 13.32
N ARG A 207 -25.04 -8.19 13.39
CA ARG A 207 -25.96 -8.73 14.40
C ARG A 207 -26.65 -9.97 13.88
N PHE A 208 -26.49 -11.09 14.57
CA PHE A 208 -27.07 -12.38 14.23
C PHE A 208 -28.28 -12.70 15.08
N TYR A 209 -29.35 -13.09 14.39
CA TYR A 209 -30.53 -13.74 14.93
C TYR A 209 -30.51 -15.22 14.51
N SER A 210 -31.53 -15.98 14.93
CA SER A 210 -31.60 -17.42 14.66
C SER A 210 -31.65 -17.79 13.17
N ASN A 211 -32.11 -16.89 12.28
CA ASN A 211 -32.33 -17.20 10.87
C ASN A 211 -31.90 -16.09 9.89
N TYR A 212 -31.38 -14.98 10.38
CA TYR A 212 -30.89 -13.87 9.54
C TYR A 212 -29.90 -13.03 10.34
N ASN A 213 -29.21 -12.14 9.63
CA ASN A 213 -28.30 -11.17 10.19
C ASN A 213 -28.42 -9.80 9.50
N GLN A 214 -27.97 -8.76 10.19
CA GLN A 214 -28.10 -7.35 9.81
C GLN A 214 -26.83 -6.58 10.14
N ILE A 215 -26.59 -5.46 9.45
CA ILE A 215 -25.51 -4.52 9.81
C ILE A 215 -26.00 -3.49 10.80
N TRP A 216 -25.28 -3.38 11.91
CA TRP A 216 -25.53 -2.44 13.00
C TRP A 216 -24.33 -1.54 13.24
N PHE A 217 -24.61 -0.41 13.88
CA PHE A 217 -23.67 0.68 14.11
C PHE A 217 -23.90 1.31 15.48
N VAL A 218 -22.81 1.75 16.11
CA VAL A 218 -22.83 2.56 17.32
C VAL A 218 -21.66 3.54 17.30
N ARG A 219 -21.84 4.70 17.94
CA ARG A 219 -20.80 5.72 18.04
C ARG A 219 -20.56 6.19 19.47
N SER A 220 -19.34 6.65 19.71
CA SER A 220 -18.95 7.42 20.90
C SER A 220 -18.53 8.82 20.47
N THR A 221 -19.02 9.83 21.19
CA THR A 221 -18.70 11.25 20.96
C THR A 221 -17.88 11.87 22.10
N ASP A 222 -17.44 11.04 23.05
CA ASP A 222 -16.75 11.46 24.27
C ASP A 222 -15.40 10.74 24.46
N GLY A 223 -14.82 10.24 23.37
CA GLY A 223 -13.52 9.56 23.38
C GLY A 223 -13.56 8.18 24.04
N GLY A 224 -14.64 7.43 23.81
CA GLY A 224 -14.83 6.04 24.26
C GLY A 224 -15.29 5.87 25.70
N ASN A 225 -15.73 6.95 26.38
CA ASN A 225 -16.22 6.86 27.76
C ASN A 225 -17.66 6.34 27.82
N SER A 226 -18.47 6.65 26.81
CA SER A 226 -19.80 6.09 26.61
C SER A 226 -20.12 5.93 25.12
N PHE A 227 -21.12 5.10 24.84
CA PHE A 227 -21.64 4.83 23.50
C PHE A 227 -23.13 5.11 23.47
N GLU A 228 -23.60 5.62 22.33
CA GLU A 228 -25.03 5.84 22.10
C GLU A 228 -25.80 4.52 21.92
N ASP A 229 -27.11 4.61 21.73
CA ASP A 229 -27.91 3.42 21.43
C ASP A 229 -27.55 2.84 20.04
N PRO A 230 -27.36 1.51 19.92
CA PRO A 230 -27.16 0.84 18.64
C PRO A 230 -28.27 1.16 17.63
N GLN A 231 -27.88 1.42 16.39
CA GLN A 231 -28.80 1.60 15.26
C GLN A 231 -28.51 0.60 14.13
N ARG A 232 -29.58 0.13 13.48
CA ARG A 232 -29.45 -0.68 12.25
C ARG A 232 -29.20 0.28 11.09
N ILE A 233 -28.19 -0.02 10.28
CA ILE A 233 -27.85 0.80 9.11
C ILE A 233 -28.06 0.07 7.78
N GLY A 234 -27.99 -1.27 7.75
CA GLY A 234 -28.22 -2.00 6.50
C GLY A 234 -29.71 -2.18 6.20
N ASP A 235 -30.16 -1.84 4.99
CA ASP A 235 -31.56 -1.96 4.54
C ASP A 235 -32.02 -3.42 4.40
N LEU A 236 -31.10 -4.33 4.08
CA LEU A 236 -31.38 -5.75 3.84
C LEU A 236 -30.85 -6.66 4.96
N ASN A 237 -31.34 -7.90 4.94
CA ASN A 237 -30.80 -9.01 5.73
C ASN A 237 -29.80 -9.83 4.88
N SER A 238 -29.13 -10.80 5.51
CA SER A 238 -28.14 -11.68 4.85
C SER A 238 -26.93 -10.87 4.36
N VAL A 239 -26.25 -10.25 5.33
CA VAL A 239 -25.18 -9.26 5.18
C VAL A 239 -24.14 -9.48 6.27
N GLN A 240 -22.83 -9.31 6.02
CA GLN A 240 -21.78 -9.46 7.04
C GLN A 240 -20.56 -8.60 6.72
N TRP A 241 -19.57 -8.59 7.61
CA TRP A 241 -18.26 -7.96 7.41
C TRP A 241 -18.34 -6.44 7.17
N PRO A 242 -19.00 -5.68 8.07
CA PRO A 242 -18.97 -4.24 7.97
C PRO A 242 -17.60 -3.69 8.38
N VAL A 243 -17.05 -2.82 7.55
CA VAL A 243 -15.80 -2.11 7.80
C VAL A 243 -16.08 -0.61 7.76
N PRO A 244 -15.97 0.10 8.89
CA PRO A 244 -16.14 1.55 8.93
C PRO A 244 -14.86 2.27 8.46
N ALA A 245 -15.02 3.39 7.75
CA ALA A 245 -13.95 4.32 7.39
C ALA A 245 -14.45 5.76 7.47
N VAL A 246 -13.56 6.72 7.74
CA VAL A 246 -13.93 8.12 7.96
C VAL A 246 -13.34 9.02 6.89
N GLY A 247 -14.21 9.78 6.25
CA GLY A 247 -13.88 10.79 5.27
C GLY A 247 -13.33 12.06 5.88
N PRO A 248 -12.81 12.94 5.04
CA PRO A 248 -11.98 14.02 5.49
C PRO A 248 -12.80 15.21 6.01
N ASP A 249 -14.12 15.21 5.82
CA ASP A 249 -15.04 16.18 6.41
C ASP A 249 -15.86 15.54 7.57
N GLY A 250 -15.43 14.35 8.03
CA GLY A 250 -16.06 13.58 9.09
C GLY A 250 -17.24 12.72 8.62
N GLU A 251 -17.36 12.47 7.32
CA GLU A 251 -18.34 11.52 6.79
C GLU A 251 -17.98 10.09 7.23
N VAL A 252 -18.97 9.31 7.62
CA VAL A 252 -18.76 7.91 8.04
C VAL A 252 -19.24 7.00 6.94
N TYR A 253 -18.33 6.23 6.36
CA TYR A 253 -18.60 5.19 5.37
C TYR A 253 -18.61 3.84 6.07
N VAL A 254 -19.63 3.02 5.83
CA VAL A 254 -19.62 1.62 6.29
C VAL A 254 -19.89 0.73 5.09
N ALA A 255 -18.91 -0.10 4.74
CA ALA A 255 -19.02 -1.04 3.62
C ALA A 255 -19.13 -2.47 4.13
N TRP A 256 -19.90 -3.32 3.45
CA TRP A 256 -20.07 -4.73 3.84
C TRP A 256 -20.36 -5.65 2.65
N VAL A 257 -20.29 -6.96 2.87
CA VAL A 257 -20.70 -7.96 1.87
C VAL A 257 -22.18 -8.31 2.04
N GLY A 258 -22.95 -8.23 0.94
CA GLY A 258 -24.34 -8.66 0.88
C GLY A 258 -24.48 -10.01 0.18
N PHE A 259 -24.92 -11.03 0.93
CA PHE A 259 -25.09 -12.39 0.45
C PHE A 259 -26.33 -12.54 -0.42
N SER A 260 -27.43 -11.89 -0.03
CA SER A 260 -28.68 -11.91 -0.79
C SER A 260 -28.57 -11.11 -2.09
N SER A 261 -27.80 -10.03 -2.10
CA SER A 261 -27.57 -9.18 -3.26
C SER A 261 -26.38 -9.60 -4.13
N SER A 262 -25.54 -10.53 -3.67
CA SER A 262 -24.24 -10.88 -4.26
C SER A 262 -23.43 -9.63 -4.66
N ALA A 263 -23.24 -8.72 -3.70
CA ALA A 263 -22.60 -7.44 -3.95
C ALA A 263 -21.93 -6.86 -2.71
N LEU A 264 -20.87 -6.09 -2.91
CA LEU A 264 -20.39 -5.14 -1.90
C LEU A 264 -21.36 -3.96 -1.80
N LYS A 265 -21.74 -3.62 -0.57
CA LYS A 265 -22.70 -2.58 -0.24
C LYS A 265 -22.01 -1.47 0.56
N LEU A 266 -22.57 -0.27 0.49
CA LEU A 266 -22.12 0.90 1.23
C LEU A 266 -23.34 1.66 1.76
N ASP A 267 -23.28 2.10 3.00
CA ASP A 267 -24.05 3.26 3.45
C ASP A 267 -23.13 4.33 4.06
N LYS A 268 -23.62 5.56 4.10
CA LYS A 268 -22.86 6.74 4.49
C LYS A 268 -23.67 7.68 5.38
N SER A 269 -23.02 8.15 6.43
CA SER A 269 -23.46 9.29 7.23
C SER A 269 -22.63 10.54 6.87
N ILE A 270 -23.28 11.70 6.87
CA ILE A 270 -22.64 13.02 6.71
C ILE A 270 -22.80 13.91 7.95
N ASP A 271 -23.32 13.34 9.03
CA ASP A 271 -23.66 14.03 10.29
C ASP A 271 -22.95 13.39 11.50
N GLY A 272 -21.77 12.80 11.27
CA GLY A 272 -20.95 12.20 12.33
C GLY A 272 -21.56 10.91 12.89
N GLY A 273 -22.22 10.12 12.05
CA GLY A 273 -22.82 8.83 12.41
C GLY A 273 -24.21 8.92 13.07
N VAL A 274 -24.90 10.07 13.01
CA VAL A 274 -26.24 10.20 13.61
C VAL A 274 -27.27 9.50 12.74
N THR A 275 -27.26 9.77 11.43
CA THR A 275 -28.17 9.15 10.46
C THR A 275 -27.42 8.53 9.28
N PHE A 276 -27.99 7.45 8.76
CA PHE A 276 -27.53 6.74 7.57
C PHE A 276 -28.62 6.77 6.49
N GLY A 277 -28.20 6.58 5.24
CA GLY A 277 -29.02 6.81 4.05
C GLY A 277 -29.71 5.54 3.56
N THR A 278 -29.44 5.20 2.30
CA THR A 278 -29.97 4.01 1.63
C THR A 278 -28.78 3.25 1.07
N ASP A 279 -28.81 1.93 1.21
CA ASP A 279 -27.74 1.02 0.81
C ASP A 279 -27.39 1.16 -0.68
N ARG A 280 -26.21 1.70 -0.98
CA ARG A 280 -25.65 1.73 -2.33
C ARG A 280 -24.85 0.47 -2.63
N THR A 281 -24.70 0.19 -3.92
CA THR A 281 -23.85 -0.91 -4.37
C THR A 281 -22.48 -0.34 -4.76
N ILE A 282 -21.44 -0.87 -4.14
CA ILE A 282 -20.05 -0.62 -4.53
C ILE A 282 -19.76 -1.38 -5.82
N GLN A 283 -20.03 -2.68 -5.80
CA GLN A 283 -19.62 -3.60 -6.85
C GLN A 283 -20.42 -4.90 -6.76
N PRO A 284 -21.07 -5.34 -7.85
CA PRO A 284 -21.58 -6.71 -7.96
C PRO A 284 -20.45 -7.72 -7.90
N LEU A 285 -20.70 -8.86 -7.28
CA LEU A 285 -19.73 -9.91 -7.02
C LEU A 285 -20.07 -11.21 -7.75
N SER A 286 -19.05 -11.95 -8.17
CA SER A 286 -19.18 -13.31 -8.71
C SER A 286 -18.88 -14.37 -7.65
N PHE A 287 -18.13 -14.01 -6.62
CA PHE A 287 -17.88 -14.77 -5.40
C PHE A 287 -18.42 -14.00 -4.18
N VAL A 288 -18.99 -14.69 -3.20
CA VAL A 288 -19.47 -14.04 -1.95
C VAL A 288 -18.70 -14.59 -0.76
N ALA A 289 -18.71 -15.92 -0.63
CA ALA A 289 -17.97 -16.67 0.38
C ALA A 289 -17.77 -18.12 -0.06
N GLY A 290 -16.72 -18.76 0.43
CA GLY A 290 -16.39 -20.14 0.06
C GLY A 290 -15.16 -20.67 0.78
N THR A 291 -14.93 -21.98 0.68
CA THR A 291 -13.74 -22.61 1.24
C THR A 291 -12.74 -22.90 0.12
N ILE A 292 -11.54 -22.34 0.23
CA ILE A 292 -10.43 -22.63 -0.68
C ILE A 292 -9.55 -23.78 -0.15
N ASN A 293 -8.59 -24.23 -0.96
CA ASN A 293 -7.65 -25.29 -0.59
C ASN A 293 -7.02 -25.04 0.79
N GLY A 294 -6.72 -26.12 1.51
CA GLY A 294 -6.23 -26.04 2.89
C GLY A 294 -7.32 -25.81 3.92
N GLY A 295 -8.60 -25.64 3.53
CA GLY A 295 -9.73 -25.51 4.45
C GLY A 295 -9.95 -24.09 4.97
N ILE A 296 -9.41 -23.07 4.28
CA ILE A 296 -9.59 -21.67 4.63
C ILE A 296 -10.96 -21.21 4.12
N TYR A 297 -11.80 -20.72 5.02
CA TYR A 297 -13.03 -20.02 4.66
C TYR A 297 -12.76 -18.55 4.42
N THR A 298 -13.21 -18.04 3.28
CA THR A 298 -12.91 -16.70 2.80
C THR A 298 -14.16 -16.03 2.24
N PHE A 299 -14.15 -14.69 2.23
CA PHE A 299 -15.29 -13.86 1.84
C PHE A 299 -14.80 -12.69 1.00
N SER A 300 -15.63 -12.27 0.04
CA SER A 300 -15.47 -10.99 -0.66
C SER A 300 -15.83 -9.81 0.24
N TYR A 301 -15.15 -9.65 1.37
CA TYR A 301 -15.34 -8.50 2.26
C TYR A 301 -14.60 -7.26 1.75
N PRO A 302 -15.06 -6.05 2.09
CA PRO A 302 -14.43 -4.81 1.66
C PRO A 302 -13.29 -4.39 2.60
N ALA A 303 -12.06 -4.35 2.12
CA ALA A 303 -11.00 -3.56 2.75
C ALA A 303 -11.11 -2.11 2.26
N ILE A 304 -11.63 -1.22 3.11
CA ILE A 304 -11.98 0.17 2.76
C ILE A 304 -11.16 1.18 3.56
N ASP A 305 -10.78 2.27 2.89
CA ASP A 305 -10.26 3.48 3.53
C ASP A 305 -10.59 4.72 2.68
N VAL A 306 -10.49 5.91 3.27
CA VAL A 306 -10.80 7.19 2.60
C VAL A 306 -9.58 8.10 2.65
N ASP A 307 -9.29 8.77 1.52
CA ASP A 307 -8.18 9.71 1.46
C ASP A 307 -8.46 10.97 2.31
N ILE A 308 -7.84 11.04 3.48
CA ILE A 308 -7.86 12.22 4.36
C ILE A 308 -6.62 13.11 4.24
N SER A 309 -5.75 12.84 3.25
CA SER A 309 -4.59 13.67 2.98
C SER A 309 -4.98 15.06 2.47
N ASN A 310 -4.00 15.95 2.36
CA ASN A 310 -4.16 17.24 1.68
C ASN A 310 -3.88 17.15 0.16
N GLY A 311 -3.82 15.94 -0.39
CA GLY A 311 -3.56 15.69 -1.81
C GLY A 311 -4.78 15.95 -2.71
N SER A 312 -4.56 15.85 -4.03
CA SER A 312 -5.62 16.07 -5.03
C SER A 312 -6.76 15.04 -5.00
N ASN A 313 -6.54 13.91 -4.33
CA ASN A 313 -7.51 12.82 -4.23
C ASN A 313 -8.28 12.84 -2.90
N ARG A 314 -8.10 13.88 -2.06
CA ARG A 314 -8.80 14.03 -0.78
C ARG A 314 -10.31 13.79 -0.94
N GLY A 315 -10.85 12.89 -0.13
CA GLY A 315 -12.26 12.48 -0.13
C GLY A 315 -12.58 11.31 -1.07
N PHE A 316 -11.60 10.79 -1.82
CA PHE A 316 -11.79 9.57 -2.59
C PHE A 316 -11.88 8.37 -1.65
N VAL A 317 -12.82 7.47 -1.96
CA VAL A 317 -13.05 6.24 -1.20
C VAL A 317 -12.47 5.07 -1.98
N TYR A 318 -11.71 4.22 -1.32
CA TYR A 318 -11.00 3.11 -1.94
C TYR A 318 -11.42 1.79 -1.34
N VAL A 319 -11.64 0.77 -2.17
CA VAL A 319 -12.03 -0.57 -1.72
C VAL A 319 -11.20 -1.61 -2.46
N ALA A 320 -10.49 -2.44 -1.70
CA ALA A 320 -9.90 -3.69 -2.18
C ALA A 320 -10.72 -4.88 -1.67
N TYR A 321 -10.87 -5.90 -2.51
CA TYR A 321 -11.68 -7.08 -2.20
C TYR A 321 -11.30 -8.24 -3.11
N GLU A 322 -11.52 -9.46 -2.65
CA GLU A 322 -11.36 -10.67 -3.46
C GLU A 322 -12.64 -10.97 -4.26
N ASP A 323 -12.51 -11.51 -5.47
CA ASP A 323 -13.63 -12.00 -6.31
C ASP A 323 -13.08 -13.05 -7.28
N TYR A 324 -13.95 -13.73 -8.03
CA TYR A 324 -13.47 -14.66 -9.05
C TYR A 324 -12.73 -13.94 -10.18
N GLY A 325 -11.53 -14.47 -10.47
CA GLY A 325 -10.78 -14.23 -11.69
C GLY A 325 -11.41 -14.92 -12.91
N THR A 326 -10.75 -14.83 -14.06
CA THR A 326 -11.28 -15.37 -15.33
C THR A 326 -11.28 -16.90 -15.41
N ASP A 327 -10.51 -17.58 -14.56
CA ASP A 327 -10.32 -19.04 -14.52
C ASP A 327 -11.01 -19.71 -13.31
N GLY A 328 -11.69 -18.91 -12.48
CA GLY A 328 -12.44 -19.34 -11.32
C GLY A 328 -11.62 -19.47 -10.01
N SER A 329 -10.33 -19.12 -9.98
CA SER A 329 -9.63 -18.87 -8.71
C SER A 329 -9.95 -17.47 -8.18
N LEU A 330 -9.66 -17.24 -6.90
CA LEU A 330 -9.81 -15.91 -6.32
C LEU A 330 -8.66 -15.01 -6.77
N ASP A 331 -9.00 -13.81 -7.22
CA ASP A 331 -8.08 -12.74 -7.58
C ASP A 331 -8.35 -11.51 -6.71
N MET A 332 -7.37 -10.62 -6.58
CA MET A 332 -7.54 -9.35 -5.89
C MET A 332 -8.02 -8.25 -6.82
N PHE A 333 -9.11 -7.60 -6.42
CA PHE A 333 -9.70 -6.48 -7.15
C PHE A 333 -9.72 -5.20 -6.31
N PHE A 334 -9.78 -4.09 -7.04
CA PHE A 334 -9.84 -2.74 -6.52
C PHE A 334 -10.90 -1.93 -7.26
N THR A 335 -11.59 -1.06 -6.52
CA THR A 335 -12.43 -0.01 -7.08
C THR A 335 -12.36 1.25 -6.22
N ARG A 336 -12.62 2.41 -6.84
CA ARG A 336 -12.62 3.71 -6.17
C ARG A 336 -13.85 4.53 -6.49
N SER A 337 -14.26 5.36 -5.55
CA SER A 337 -15.25 6.41 -5.75
C SER A 337 -14.60 7.78 -5.63
N THR A 338 -14.89 8.66 -6.59
CA THR A 338 -14.38 10.04 -6.64
C THR A 338 -15.46 11.08 -6.30
N ASP A 339 -16.64 10.62 -5.89
CA ASP A 339 -17.84 11.44 -5.63
C ASP A 339 -18.51 11.07 -4.29
N GLY A 340 -17.69 10.60 -3.34
CA GLY A 340 -18.13 10.30 -1.99
C GLY A 340 -19.10 9.12 -1.90
N GLY A 341 -18.86 8.06 -2.68
CA GLY A 341 -19.63 6.82 -2.67
C GLY A 341 -20.93 6.85 -3.48
N VAL A 342 -21.08 7.77 -4.44
CA VAL A 342 -22.25 7.81 -5.35
C VAL A 342 -22.04 6.86 -6.53
N SER A 343 -20.87 6.92 -7.16
CA SER A 343 -20.47 6.04 -8.25
C SER A 343 -19.07 5.46 -8.03
N TRP A 344 -18.79 4.37 -8.74
CA TRP A 344 -17.58 3.58 -8.58
C TRP A 344 -16.93 3.31 -9.93
N SER A 345 -15.60 3.27 -9.97
CA SER A 345 -14.85 2.83 -11.14
C SER A 345 -15.15 1.37 -11.49
N THR A 346 -14.82 0.97 -12.72
CA THR A 346 -14.81 -0.46 -13.08
C THR A 346 -13.81 -1.22 -12.22
N LYS A 347 -14.17 -2.43 -11.76
CA LYS A 347 -13.24 -3.28 -11.00
C LYS A 347 -11.91 -3.50 -11.74
N LYS A 348 -10.81 -3.37 -11.02
CA LYS A 348 -9.43 -3.51 -11.52
C LYS A 348 -8.72 -4.62 -10.76
N ARG A 349 -8.16 -5.62 -11.45
CA ARG A 349 -7.29 -6.63 -10.84
C ARG A 349 -5.98 -5.98 -10.39
N ILE A 350 -5.54 -6.24 -9.17
CA ILE A 350 -4.33 -5.62 -8.57
C ILE A 350 -3.21 -6.62 -8.26
N ASN A 351 -3.50 -7.92 -8.25
CA ASN A 351 -2.46 -8.93 -8.31
C ASN A 351 -1.87 -9.02 -9.74
N ASP A 352 -0.55 -9.23 -9.83
CA ASP A 352 0.22 -9.18 -11.09
C ASP A 352 0.81 -10.54 -11.52
N ASP A 353 0.37 -11.64 -10.90
CA ASP A 353 0.65 -12.99 -11.36
C ASP A 353 -0.07 -13.28 -12.69
N PRO A 354 0.44 -14.24 -13.50
CA PRO A 354 -0.14 -14.54 -14.80
C PRO A 354 -1.61 -14.96 -14.69
N SER A 355 -2.49 -14.31 -15.45
CA SER A 355 -3.92 -14.68 -15.48
C SER A 355 -4.11 -16.12 -15.93
N GLY A 356 -5.02 -16.85 -15.29
CA GLY A 356 -5.31 -18.24 -15.66
C GLY A 356 -4.40 -19.29 -15.01
N ASN A 357 -3.52 -18.89 -14.08
CA ASN A 357 -2.60 -19.79 -13.38
C ASN A 357 -3.26 -20.57 -12.22
N ARG A 358 -4.54 -20.31 -11.92
CA ARG A 358 -5.33 -20.96 -10.85
C ARG A 358 -4.74 -20.82 -9.44
N ALA A 359 -3.97 -19.76 -9.18
CA ALA A 359 -3.54 -19.41 -7.83
C ALA A 359 -4.64 -18.57 -7.17
N ASP A 360 -4.93 -18.85 -5.89
CA ASP A 360 -5.86 -18.01 -5.11
C ASP A 360 -5.12 -16.84 -4.42
N GLN A 361 -5.74 -15.67 -4.45
CA GLN A 361 -5.40 -14.51 -3.62
C GLN A 361 -6.60 -14.08 -2.77
N PHE A 362 -6.36 -13.77 -1.50
CA PHE A 362 -7.44 -13.62 -0.52
C PHE A 362 -7.05 -12.80 0.72
N HIS A 363 -8.06 -12.44 1.53
CA HIS A 363 -7.99 -11.64 2.76
C HIS A 363 -7.16 -10.35 2.60
N PRO A 364 -7.66 -9.34 1.88
CA PRO A 364 -6.96 -8.07 1.76
C PRO A 364 -7.06 -7.20 3.01
N TRP A 365 -6.07 -6.34 3.20
CA TRP A 365 -6.22 -5.11 3.97
C TRP A 365 -5.68 -3.91 3.19
N LEU A 366 -6.31 -2.75 3.37
CA LEU A 366 -6.01 -1.52 2.64
C LEU A 366 -5.84 -0.37 3.63
N ALA A 367 -4.85 0.50 3.39
CA ALA A 367 -4.65 1.74 4.14
C ALA A 367 -4.17 2.88 3.23
N VAL A 368 -4.60 4.10 3.51
CA VAL A 368 -4.19 5.34 2.84
C VAL A 368 -3.36 6.20 3.79
N ASP A 369 -2.16 6.57 3.36
CA ASP A 369 -1.29 7.44 4.16
C ASP A 369 -1.61 8.94 4.01
N GLN A 370 -0.89 9.77 4.76
CA GLN A 370 -1.08 11.23 4.82
C GLN A 370 -0.61 11.93 3.53
N LYS A 371 -0.06 11.19 2.57
CA LYS A 371 0.33 11.65 1.24
C LYS A 371 -0.63 11.14 0.16
N GLY A 372 -1.69 10.42 0.53
CA GLY A 372 -2.67 9.85 -0.39
C GLY A 372 -2.18 8.57 -1.08
N VAL A 373 -1.14 7.92 -0.53
CA VAL A 373 -0.63 6.65 -1.07
C VAL A 373 -1.48 5.51 -0.55
N ILE A 374 -2.05 4.75 -1.47
CA ILE A 374 -2.83 3.56 -1.18
C ILE A 374 -1.86 2.39 -1.06
N SER A 375 -1.92 1.64 0.03
CA SER A 375 -1.18 0.39 0.21
C SER A 375 -2.15 -0.74 0.43
N VAL A 376 -1.91 -1.88 -0.22
CA VAL A 376 -2.76 -3.08 -0.09
C VAL A 376 -1.86 -4.29 0.18
N ILE A 377 -2.18 -5.04 1.24
CA ILE A 377 -1.64 -6.38 1.45
C ILE A 377 -2.71 -7.44 1.20
N PHE A 378 -2.28 -8.65 0.84
CA PHE A 378 -3.15 -9.82 0.66
C PHE A 378 -2.33 -11.11 0.76
N TYR A 379 -2.98 -12.22 1.08
CA TYR A 379 -2.37 -13.54 0.92
C TYR A 379 -2.42 -13.97 -0.54
N ASP A 380 -1.37 -14.68 -0.97
CA ASP A 380 -1.18 -15.12 -2.34
C ASP A 380 -0.53 -16.50 -2.40
N ARG A 381 -1.06 -17.37 -3.27
CA ARG A 381 -0.58 -18.74 -3.45
C ARG A 381 0.21 -18.98 -4.73
N ARG A 382 0.58 -17.92 -5.47
CA ARG A 382 1.29 -18.01 -6.77
C ARG A 382 2.59 -18.79 -6.73
N ASN A 383 3.21 -18.93 -5.56
CA ASN A 383 4.48 -19.65 -5.39
C ASN A 383 4.30 -21.16 -5.15
N ASP A 384 3.06 -21.63 -4.96
CA ASP A 384 2.76 -23.04 -4.77
C ASP A 384 1.95 -23.60 -5.94
N PRO A 385 2.52 -24.51 -6.75
CA PRO A 385 1.82 -25.11 -7.88
C PRO A 385 0.61 -25.97 -7.45
N TYR A 386 0.49 -26.31 -6.17
CA TYR A 386 -0.67 -27.03 -5.62
C TYR A 386 -1.74 -26.10 -5.03
N ASN A 387 -1.48 -24.79 -5.00
CA ASN A 387 -2.40 -23.78 -4.48
C ASN A 387 -2.80 -24.05 -3.01
N TYR A 388 -1.83 -24.33 -2.15
CA TYR A 388 -1.98 -24.52 -0.69
C TYR A 388 -1.16 -23.52 0.11
N LEU A 389 0.16 -23.47 -0.12
CA LEU A 389 1.05 -22.59 0.64
C LEU A 389 0.79 -21.14 0.24
N MET A 390 0.81 -20.27 1.24
CA MET A 390 0.46 -18.86 1.09
C MET A 390 1.61 -17.96 1.53
N ASP A 391 1.69 -16.81 0.88
CA ASP A 391 2.64 -15.75 1.14
C ASP A 391 1.89 -14.42 1.23
N VAL A 392 2.44 -13.43 1.93
CA VAL A 392 1.85 -12.09 1.94
C VAL A 392 2.54 -11.24 0.89
N TYR A 393 1.75 -10.58 0.05
CA TYR A 393 2.21 -9.65 -0.98
C TYR A 393 1.69 -8.24 -0.68
N LEU A 394 2.46 -7.25 -1.13
CA LEU A 394 2.21 -5.83 -0.97
C LEU A 394 2.24 -5.12 -2.32
N THR A 395 1.32 -4.17 -2.54
CA THR A 395 1.38 -3.23 -3.67
C THR A 395 0.95 -1.83 -3.24
N HIS A 396 1.44 -0.81 -3.94
CA HIS A 396 1.14 0.60 -3.69
C HIS A 396 0.51 1.26 -4.92
N SER A 397 -0.33 2.28 -4.68
CA SER A 397 -0.74 3.23 -5.71
C SER A 397 -0.39 4.66 -5.30
N PHE A 398 0.29 5.36 -6.22
CA PHE A 398 0.73 6.76 -6.07
C PHE A 398 -0.07 7.74 -6.94
N ASP A 399 -1.16 7.27 -7.56
CA ASP A 399 -2.00 8.04 -8.50
C ASP A 399 -3.50 7.86 -8.21
N GLY A 400 -3.83 7.58 -6.94
CA GLY A 400 -5.19 7.43 -6.44
C GLY A 400 -5.87 6.14 -6.89
N GLY A 401 -5.13 5.09 -7.23
CA GLY A 401 -5.67 3.79 -7.64
C GLY A 401 -5.82 3.61 -9.15
N LEU A 402 -5.21 4.49 -9.98
CA LEU A 402 -5.19 4.30 -11.44
C LEU A 402 -4.19 3.21 -11.83
N THR A 403 -3.03 3.17 -11.19
CA THR A 403 -2.00 2.15 -11.37
C THR A 403 -1.49 1.65 -10.02
N PHE A 404 -0.93 0.45 -10.02
CA PHE A 404 -0.37 -0.20 -8.85
C PHE A 404 1.06 -0.66 -9.16
N THR A 405 1.94 -0.58 -8.18
CA THR A 405 3.32 -1.09 -8.32
C THR A 405 3.31 -2.61 -8.51
N PRO A 406 4.38 -3.17 -9.11
CA PRO A 406 4.61 -4.61 -9.06
C PRO A 406 4.45 -5.15 -7.64
N ASN A 407 3.82 -6.31 -7.49
CA ASN A 407 3.57 -6.89 -6.19
C ASN A 407 4.90 -7.37 -5.58
N ARG A 408 5.16 -6.95 -4.34
CA ARG A 408 6.33 -7.37 -3.56
C ARG A 408 5.92 -8.43 -2.54
N ARG A 409 6.51 -9.62 -2.61
CA ARG A 409 6.40 -10.60 -1.52
C ARG A 409 7.07 -10.03 -0.27
N ILE A 410 6.34 -10.00 0.85
CA ILE A 410 6.84 -9.50 2.14
C ILE A 410 7.05 -10.62 3.17
N THR A 411 6.63 -11.85 2.88
CA THR A 411 7.04 -13.04 3.63
C THR A 411 8.38 -13.57 3.14
N THR A 412 9.22 -14.03 4.07
CA THR A 412 10.49 -14.73 3.78
C THR A 412 10.34 -16.25 3.69
N VAL A 413 9.20 -16.77 4.14
CA VAL A 413 8.85 -18.20 4.14
C VAL A 413 7.35 -18.32 3.83
N SER A 414 6.97 -19.33 3.04
CA SER A 414 5.56 -19.61 2.76
C SER A 414 4.92 -20.34 3.95
N SER A 415 3.70 -19.96 4.30
CA SER A 415 2.92 -20.57 5.38
C SER A 415 2.07 -21.73 4.84
N ASP A 416 2.02 -22.84 5.58
CA ASP A 416 1.06 -23.92 5.37
C ASP A 416 -0.17 -23.68 6.26
N PRO A 417 -1.36 -23.40 5.70
CA PRO A 417 -2.55 -23.11 6.50
C PRO A 417 -3.05 -24.32 7.32
N ARG A 418 -2.50 -25.52 7.10
CA ARG A 418 -2.86 -26.74 7.85
C ARG A 418 -1.99 -26.96 9.08
N ALA A 419 -0.96 -26.15 9.28
CA ALA A 419 -0.07 -26.25 10.42
C ALA A 419 -0.74 -25.74 11.71
N GLY A 420 -0.38 -26.35 12.84
CA GLY A 420 -0.99 -26.11 14.15
C GLY A 420 -1.75 -27.33 14.70
N VAL A 421 -1.80 -27.46 16.02
CA VAL A 421 -2.66 -28.46 16.67
C VAL A 421 -4.08 -27.90 16.73
N LEU A 422 -4.94 -28.31 15.80
CA LEU A 422 -6.38 -28.24 16.00
C LEU A 422 -6.72 -29.19 17.16
N LEU A 423 -6.72 -28.70 18.40
CA LEU A 423 -6.97 -29.55 19.57
C LEU A 423 -8.26 -30.36 19.36
N ALA A 424 -8.11 -31.69 19.34
CA ALA A 424 -9.21 -32.63 19.19
C ALA A 424 -10.26 -32.52 20.32
N GLU A 425 -9.91 -31.88 21.45
CA GLU A 425 -10.80 -31.59 22.58
C GLU A 425 -11.79 -30.44 22.31
N TYR A 426 -11.59 -29.64 21.25
CA TYR A 426 -12.56 -28.64 20.80
C TYR A 426 -13.69 -29.20 19.91
N ARG A 427 -13.77 -30.53 19.76
CA ARG A 427 -14.84 -31.21 18.98
C ARG A 427 -16.13 -31.46 19.75
N THR A 428 -16.16 -31.22 21.06
CA THR A 428 -17.36 -31.44 21.90
C THR A 428 -18.22 -30.19 22.06
N VAL A 429 -17.67 -29.00 21.86
CA VAL A 429 -18.44 -27.77 21.59
C VAL A 429 -18.34 -27.52 20.09
N SER A 430 -19.44 -27.67 19.36
CA SER A 430 -19.45 -27.66 17.89
C SER A 430 -19.09 -26.28 17.31
N LEU A 431 -17.83 -25.88 17.35
CA LEU A 431 -17.25 -24.92 16.41
C LEU A 431 -16.90 -25.67 15.11
N LYS A 432 -17.92 -26.21 14.43
CA LYS A 432 -17.83 -26.71 13.05
C LYS A 432 -17.75 -25.52 12.08
N MET A 433 -16.82 -24.60 12.28
CA MET A 433 -16.64 -23.43 11.41
C MET A 433 -15.30 -23.55 10.68
N PRO A 434 -15.30 -23.62 9.33
CA PRO A 434 -14.08 -23.56 8.52
C PRO A 434 -13.42 -22.16 8.49
N ALA A 435 -14.03 -21.15 9.12
CA ALA A 435 -13.39 -19.88 9.44
C ALA A 435 -12.48 -20.11 10.67
N GLY A 436 -11.15 -20.10 10.51
CA GLY A 436 -10.25 -20.25 11.67
C GLY A 436 -8.98 -21.10 11.51
N LEU A 437 -8.57 -21.45 10.29
CA LEU A 437 -7.23 -22.05 10.09
C LEU A 437 -6.10 -21.02 10.05
N ILE A 438 -6.40 -19.76 9.74
CA ILE A 438 -5.43 -18.65 9.78
C ILE A 438 -6.11 -17.33 10.20
N GLY A 439 -7.31 -17.40 10.79
CA GLY A 439 -8.21 -16.26 10.90
C GLY A 439 -8.84 -15.83 9.57
N GLU A 440 -9.51 -14.69 9.58
CA GLU A 440 -10.30 -14.17 8.45
C GLU A 440 -9.82 -12.80 7.93
N TYR A 441 -8.93 -12.13 8.67
CA TYR A 441 -8.32 -10.86 8.28
C TYR A 441 -6.87 -10.78 8.76
N ASN A 442 -6.13 -9.89 8.11
CA ASN A 442 -4.78 -9.47 8.49
C ASN A 442 -4.79 -7.93 8.66
N GLY A 443 -3.66 -7.37 9.08
CA GLY A 443 -3.59 -5.96 9.44
C GLY A 443 -2.51 -5.21 8.66
N LEU A 444 -2.85 -3.99 8.23
CA LEU A 444 -1.92 -3.06 7.60
C LEU A 444 -2.16 -1.65 8.12
N ALA A 445 -1.09 -0.97 8.51
CA ALA A 445 -1.11 0.45 8.83
C ALA A 445 -0.01 1.20 8.10
N THR A 446 -0.34 2.42 7.67
CA THR A 446 0.60 3.34 7.02
C THR A 446 0.60 4.70 7.70
N TRP A 447 1.77 5.30 7.82
CA TRP A 447 1.93 6.68 8.30
C TRP A 447 3.20 7.30 7.72
N ASP A 448 3.08 8.41 6.99
CA ASP A 448 4.20 9.17 6.39
C ASP A 448 5.20 8.28 5.62
N SER A 449 4.69 7.39 4.77
CA SER A 449 5.47 6.40 4.03
C SER A 449 6.15 5.29 4.84
N TYR A 450 5.86 5.20 6.14
CA TYR A 450 6.15 4.05 6.98
C TYR A 450 4.96 3.10 6.93
N LEU A 451 5.24 1.81 6.94
CA LEU A 451 4.23 0.75 6.88
C LEU A 451 4.56 -0.34 7.89
N ASN A 452 3.54 -0.82 8.58
CA ASN A 452 3.59 -2.05 9.36
C ASN A 452 2.48 -2.99 8.87
N ALA A 453 2.85 -4.23 8.56
CA ALA A 453 1.90 -5.29 8.24
C ALA A 453 1.98 -6.38 9.30
N VAL A 454 0.85 -6.94 9.70
CA VAL A 454 0.74 -8.08 10.63
C VAL A 454 -0.12 -9.16 10.00
N TRP A 455 0.28 -10.42 10.15
CA TRP A 455 -0.41 -11.56 9.55
C TRP A 455 -0.20 -12.84 10.36
N THR A 456 -1.12 -13.79 10.17
CA THR A 456 -0.96 -15.15 10.66
C THR A 456 0.04 -15.91 9.81
N ASP A 457 1.09 -16.42 10.43
CA ASP A 457 2.18 -17.18 9.82
C ASP A 457 2.35 -18.53 10.50
N THR A 458 2.70 -19.54 9.72
CA THR A 458 2.83 -20.91 10.23
C THR A 458 4.21 -21.54 10.07
N ARG A 459 5.25 -20.72 9.79
CA ARG A 459 6.63 -21.21 9.59
C ARG A 459 7.21 -22.02 10.75
N GLU A 460 6.70 -21.83 11.97
CA GLU A 460 7.11 -22.56 13.17
C GLU A 460 6.26 -23.82 13.44
N GLY A 461 5.40 -24.21 12.50
CA GLY A 461 4.51 -25.36 12.62
C GLY A 461 3.22 -25.10 13.40
N ASN A 462 3.00 -23.86 13.88
CA ASN A 462 1.77 -23.38 14.51
C ASN A 462 1.44 -21.96 14.01
N GLN A 463 0.17 -21.54 14.13
CA GLN A 463 -0.29 -20.19 13.79
C GLN A 463 0.25 -19.15 14.79
N ASN A 464 1.00 -18.18 14.28
CA ASN A 464 1.61 -17.11 15.06
C ASN A 464 1.38 -15.77 14.37
N ALA A 465 1.14 -14.72 15.15
CA ALA A 465 1.18 -13.35 14.66
C ALA A 465 2.64 -12.96 14.30
N TYR A 466 2.87 -12.63 13.04
CA TYR A 466 4.13 -12.12 12.51
C TYR A 466 3.96 -10.72 11.94
N THR A 467 5.06 -9.99 11.86
CA THR A 467 5.07 -8.64 11.28
C THR A 467 6.30 -8.36 10.42
N THR A 468 6.19 -7.32 9.60
CA THR A 468 7.30 -6.61 8.97
C THR A 468 7.03 -5.11 9.03
N ALA A 469 8.11 -4.33 9.12
CA ALA A 469 8.07 -2.88 8.93
C ALA A 469 8.84 -2.51 7.67
N LEU A 470 8.26 -1.66 6.84
CA LEU A 470 8.84 -1.23 5.57
C LEU A 470 8.73 0.29 5.40
N ARG A 471 9.60 0.83 4.56
CA ARG A 471 9.40 2.14 3.93
C ARG A 471 9.05 1.97 2.47
N TYR A 472 8.18 2.84 1.97
CA TYR A 472 8.04 3.04 0.53
C TYR A 472 8.44 4.45 0.14
N PHE A 473 8.81 4.60 -1.12
CA PHE A 473 9.27 5.86 -1.70
C PHE A 473 8.34 6.20 -2.86
N PRO A 474 7.72 7.39 -2.89
CA PRO A 474 6.91 7.80 -4.02
C PRO A 474 7.81 8.01 -5.24
N PRO A 475 7.34 7.72 -6.46
CA PRO A 475 8.07 8.09 -7.65
C PRO A 475 8.12 9.61 -7.81
N PRO A 476 9.07 10.13 -8.62
CA PRO A 476 9.14 11.55 -8.94
C PRO A 476 7.79 12.13 -9.38
N SER A 477 7.52 13.40 -9.11
CA SER A 477 6.23 14.05 -9.37
C SER A 477 5.86 14.02 -10.86
N PRO A 478 4.56 14.02 -11.22
CA PRO A 478 4.13 14.19 -12.60
C PRO A 478 4.72 15.46 -13.24
N PHE A 479 5.01 15.39 -14.54
CA PHE A 479 5.59 16.48 -15.30
C PHE A 479 5.22 16.37 -16.79
N SER A 480 5.17 17.51 -17.47
CA SER A 480 4.79 17.61 -18.89
C SER A 480 5.97 17.89 -19.80
N LEU A 481 5.87 17.40 -21.04
CA LEU A 481 6.81 17.75 -22.10
C LEU A 481 6.52 19.19 -22.57
N LEU A 482 7.55 20.00 -22.81
CA LEU A 482 7.40 21.40 -23.20
C LEU A 482 7.77 21.64 -24.66
N PHE A 483 8.94 21.19 -25.10
CA PHE A 483 9.39 21.37 -26.49
C PHE A 483 10.30 20.22 -26.94
N PRO A 484 10.21 19.72 -28.20
CA PRO A 484 9.26 20.10 -29.25
C PRO A 484 7.77 19.93 -28.89
N LEU A 485 6.88 20.71 -29.51
CA LEU A 485 5.44 20.49 -29.37
C LEU A 485 5.01 19.19 -30.06
N ASP A 486 3.79 18.72 -29.81
CA ASP A 486 3.28 17.58 -30.57
C ASP A 486 3.00 17.99 -32.02
N GLN A 487 3.41 17.15 -32.97
CA GLN A 487 3.38 17.37 -34.41
C GLN A 487 4.16 18.61 -34.88
N ASP A 488 5.11 19.08 -34.07
CA ASP A 488 5.94 20.22 -34.40
C ASP A 488 6.82 19.94 -35.64
N SER A 489 7.24 20.98 -36.33
CA SER A 489 8.13 20.89 -37.49
C SER A 489 9.36 21.75 -37.25
N VAL A 490 10.49 21.09 -37.00
CA VAL A 490 11.73 21.74 -36.58
C VAL A 490 12.78 21.65 -37.69
N PHE A 491 13.39 22.79 -38.05
CA PHE A 491 14.42 22.85 -39.09
C PHE A 491 15.86 23.09 -38.59
N ALA A 492 16.06 23.16 -37.27
CA ALA A 492 17.36 23.41 -36.65
C ALA A 492 18.29 22.18 -36.68
N GLU A 493 19.57 22.35 -37.02
CA GLU A 493 20.59 21.27 -37.02
C GLU A 493 20.85 20.69 -35.62
N SER A 494 20.63 21.50 -34.58
CA SER A 494 20.61 21.07 -33.19
C SER A 494 19.24 21.34 -32.56
N LEU A 495 18.84 20.50 -31.61
CA LEU A 495 17.53 20.55 -31.00
C LEU A 495 17.66 20.43 -29.48
N THR A 496 17.06 21.35 -28.74
CA THR A 496 16.95 21.25 -27.29
C THR A 496 15.57 20.70 -26.95
N PHE A 497 15.51 19.56 -26.28
CA PHE A 497 14.32 19.02 -25.66
C PHE A 497 14.14 19.67 -24.30
N ASN A 498 12.93 20.11 -23.97
CA ASN A 498 12.60 20.74 -22.69
C ASN A 498 11.35 20.09 -22.09
N TRP A 499 11.34 19.93 -20.77
CA TRP A 499 10.18 19.44 -20.01
C TRP A 499 10.07 20.17 -18.67
N GLU A 500 8.94 20.04 -18.00
CA GLU A 500 8.77 20.53 -16.63
C GLU A 500 9.68 19.76 -15.68
N GLN A 501 10.23 20.44 -14.67
CA GLN A 501 11.00 19.77 -13.64
C GLN A 501 10.08 18.87 -12.80
N SER A 502 10.43 17.59 -12.73
CA SER A 502 9.87 16.65 -11.76
C SER A 502 10.61 16.79 -10.43
N LEU A 503 9.86 16.70 -9.34
CA LEU A 503 10.35 16.84 -7.97
C LEU A 503 10.20 15.53 -7.22
N ASP A 504 11.16 15.22 -6.36
CA ASP A 504 11.00 14.18 -5.34
C ASP A 504 10.51 14.84 -4.04
N THR A 505 9.55 14.20 -3.38
CA THR A 505 8.97 14.71 -2.12
C THR A 505 9.83 14.36 -0.90
N LEU A 506 10.87 13.54 -1.07
CA LEU A 506 11.72 13.08 0.01
C LEU A 506 13.05 13.87 0.10
N PRO A 507 13.43 14.36 1.30
CA PRO A 507 14.67 15.11 1.47
C PRO A 507 15.91 14.33 1.05
N GLY A 508 16.79 14.96 0.26
CA GLY A 508 18.06 14.36 -0.20
C GLY A 508 17.96 13.52 -1.47
N HIS A 509 16.78 13.42 -2.08
CA HIS A 509 16.56 12.71 -3.33
C HIS A 509 16.83 13.63 -4.54
N THR A 510 17.54 13.12 -5.54
CA THR A 510 17.82 13.82 -6.80
C THR A 510 17.10 13.14 -7.94
N VAL A 511 16.32 13.89 -8.71
CA VAL A 511 15.66 13.39 -9.91
C VAL A 511 16.57 13.51 -11.12
N ASN A 512 16.78 12.40 -11.82
CA ASN A 512 17.43 12.33 -13.12
C ASN A 512 16.40 11.91 -14.19
N TYR A 513 16.78 12.04 -15.46
CA TYR A 513 15.91 11.77 -16.59
C TYR A 513 16.58 10.90 -17.66
N ASP A 514 15.77 10.04 -18.27
CA ASP A 514 16.06 9.38 -19.53
C ASP A 514 15.16 9.98 -20.63
N LEU A 515 15.75 10.51 -21.70
CA LEU A 515 15.04 10.92 -22.90
C LEU A 515 14.98 9.75 -23.89
N TYR A 516 13.77 9.34 -24.25
CA TYR A 516 13.51 8.32 -25.27
C TYR A 516 13.17 9.02 -26.58
N LEU A 517 13.92 8.75 -27.65
CA LEU A 517 13.69 9.27 -28.99
C LEU A 517 13.54 8.11 -29.98
N SER A 518 12.42 8.04 -30.68
CA SER A 518 12.01 6.88 -31.48
C SER A 518 11.48 7.28 -32.85
N LYS A 519 11.61 6.41 -33.86
CA LYS A 519 10.87 6.52 -35.15
C LYS A 519 9.53 5.77 -35.16
N SER A 520 9.20 5.11 -34.05
CA SER A 520 7.95 4.37 -33.85
C SER A 520 7.14 4.97 -32.71
N ALA A 521 5.84 5.18 -32.94
CA ALA A 521 4.90 5.69 -31.94
C ALA A 521 4.81 4.80 -30.68
N VAL A 522 5.10 3.51 -30.82
CA VAL A 522 5.09 2.53 -29.72
C VAL A 522 6.48 2.28 -29.13
N PHE A 523 7.48 3.09 -29.49
CA PHE A 523 8.86 3.02 -28.96
C PHE A 523 9.48 1.62 -29.06
N ARG A 524 9.40 0.99 -30.25
CA ARG A 524 10.07 -0.30 -30.49
C ARG A 524 11.59 -0.16 -30.33
N SER A 525 12.23 -1.15 -29.72
CA SER A 525 13.63 -1.10 -29.32
C SER A 525 14.58 -0.89 -30.50
N GLU A 526 14.30 -1.46 -31.67
CA GLU A 526 15.10 -1.29 -32.89
C GLU A 526 15.10 0.14 -33.44
N SER A 527 14.14 0.96 -33.03
CA SER A 527 13.94 2.33 -33.51
C SER A 527 14.13 3.40 -32.43
N THR A 528 14.40 2.98 -31.19
CA THR A 528 14.45 3.86 -30.02
C THR A 528 15.88 4.04 -29.53
N THR A 529 16.30 5.29 -29.41
CA THR A 529 17.52 5.68 -28.72
C THR A 529 17.17 6.26 -27.35
N VAL A 530 17.89 5.86 -26.31
CA VAL A 530 17.70 6.37 -24.95
C VAL A 530 18.93 7.18 -24.54
N TYR A 531 18.71 8.42 -24.11
CA TYR A 531 19.72 9.29 -23.55
C TYR A 531 19.51 9.38 -22.04
N SER A 532 20.42 8.79 -21.26
CA SER A 532 20.24 8.58 -19.82
C SER A 532 21.07 9.50 -18.93
N GLY A 533 20.70 9.59 -17.65
CA GLY A 533 21.49 10.31 -16.65
C GLY A 533 21.42 11.83 -16.77
N ILE A 534 20.35 12.36 -17.36
CA ILE A 534 20.16 13.80 -17.55
C ILE A 534 19.74 14.39 -16.21
N SER A 535 20.52 15.32 -15.64
CA SER A 535 20.23 15.93 -14.33
C SER A 535 19.43 17.24 -14.39
N GLN A 536 19.23 17.76 -15.60
CA GLN A 536 18.45 18.97 -15.87
C GLN A 536 17.14 18.61 -16.57
N ASN A 537 16.16 19.51 -16.55
CA ASN A 537 14.90 19.35 -17.28
C ASN A 537 15.01 19.72 -18.77
N SER A 538 16.21 19.57 -19.34
CA SER A 538 16.50 19.86 -20.74
C SER A 538 17.62 18.96 -21.27
N PHE A 539 17.60 18.70 -22.57
CA PHE A 539 18.65 17.93 -23.25
C PHE A 539 18.92 18.49 -24.64
N HIS A 540 20.19 18.82 -24.92
CA HIS A 540 20.62 19.32 -26.22
C HIS A 540 21.12 18.17 -27.10
N LYS A 541 20.58 18.06 -28.32
CA LYS A 541 21.01 17.08 -29.33
C LYS A 541 21.48 17.77 -30.59
N ASP A 542 22.77 17.66 -30.86
CA ASP A 542 23.35 18.07 -32.14
C ASP A 542 23.11 17.04 -33.25
N SER A 543 23.08 17.50 -34.50
CA SER A 543 23.10 16.64 -35.69
C SER A 543 21.99 15.58 -35.70
N LEU A 544 20.76 15.98 -35.38
CA LEU A 544 19.60 15.12 -35.55
C LEU A 544 19.29 14.99 -37.05
N LYS A 545 19.34 13.77 -37.59
CA LYS A 545 19.03 13.51 -39.01
C LYS A 545 17.59 13.89 -39.34
N THR A 546 17.31 14.24 -40.60
CA THR A 546 15.92 14.34 -41.03
C THR A 546 15.26 12.97 -40.98
N GLY A 547 13.94 12.97 -40.83
CA GLY A 547 13.19 11.75 -40.70
C GLY A 547 11.69 12.00 -40.79
N PRO A 548 10.94 10.98 -41.25
CA PRO A 548 9.54 11.17 -41.62
C PRO A 548 8.62 11.41 -40.42
N LEU A 549 9.02 11.07 -39.18
CA LEU A 549 8.41 11.51 -37.92
C LEU A 549 9.24 10.96 -36.75
N TYR A 550 9.57 11.80 -35.78
CA TYR A 550 10.14 11.37 -34.50
C TYR A 550 9.07 11.37 -33.42
N TYR A 551 9.20 10.45 -32.47
CA TYR A 551 8.41 10.37 -31.25
C TYR A 551 9.34 10.47 -30.06
N TRP A 552 8.93 11.19 -29.02
CA TRP A 552 9.73 11.35 -27.83
C TRP A 552 8.90 11.35 -26.55
N LYS A 553 9.53 10.87 -25.49
CA LYS A 553 9.01 10.88 -24.12
C LYS A 553 10.16 10.89 -23.14
N VAL A 554 9.89 11.27 -21.90
CA VAL A 554 10.92 11.37 -20.86
C VAL A 554 10.53 10.50 -19.68
N LYS A 555 11.49 9.83 -19.08
CA LYS A 555 11.34 9.07 -17.84
C LYS A 555 12.13 9.75 -16.75
N ALA A 556 11.46 10.26 -15.72
CA ALA A 556 12.11 10.71 -14.50
C ALA A 556 12.39 9.51 -13.59
N TYR A 557 13.51 9.51 -12.89
CA TYR A 557 13.83 8.51 -11.88
C TYR A 557 14.67 9.11 -10.75
N ASP A 558 14.46 8.61 -9.54
CA ASP A 558 15.24 9.01 -8.36
C ASP A 558 16.48 8.10 -8.17
N ASN A 559 17.28 8.41 -7.14
CA ASN A 559 18.44 7.61 -6.75
C ASN A 559 18.11 6.28 -6.03
N TYR A 560 16.82 5.96 -5.87
CA TYR A 560 16.31 4.71 -5.29
C TYR A 560 15.62 3.80 -6.33
N GLY A 561 15.60 4.22 -7.60
CA GLY A 561 15.06 3.45 -8.72
C GLY A 561 13.55 3.61 -8.91
N MET A 562 12.90 4.56 -8.22
CA MET A 562 11.50 4.87 -8.48
C MET A 562 11.39 5.72 -9.74
N GLU A 563 10.52 5.30 -10.67
CA GLU A 563 10.43 5.89 -12.01
C GLU A 563 9.05 6.46 -12.30
N ARG A 564 8.99 7.52 -13.12
CA ARG A 564 7.76 8.07 -13.68
C ARG A 564 7.94 8.52 -15.13
N TRP A 565 7.02 8.13 -16.01
CA TRP A 565 6.94 8.66 -17.36
C TRP A 565 6.31 10.05 -17.39
N SER A 566 6.74 10.88 -18.35
CA SER A 566 6.06 12.13 -18.69
C SER A 566 4.58 11.89 -19.01
N ASN A 567 3.73 12.87 -18.71
CA ASN A 567 2.28 12.78 -18.90
C ASN A 567 1.88 12.56 -20.37
N GLN A 568 2.76 12.93 -21.30
CA GLN A 568 2.54 12.80 -22.73
C GLN A 568 3.71 12.04 -23.39
N SER A 569 3.43 11.43 -24.53
CA SER A 569 4.42 11.23 -25.59
C SER A 569 4.10 12.24 -26.69
N ARG A 570 5.13 12.82 -27.32
CA ARG A 570 4.96 13.82 -28.37
C ARG A 570 5.68 13.40 -29.64
N SER A 571 5.28 13.95 -30.77
CA SER A 571 5.88 13.72 -32.07
C SER A 571 6.38 15.01 -32.70
N PHE A 572 7.40 14.95 -33.55
CA PHE A 572 7.84 16.12 -34.34
C PHE A 572 8.57 15.67 -35.61
N TYR A 573 8.51 16.50 -36.64
CA TYR A 573 9.27 16.35 -37.86
C TYR A 573 10.58 17.11 -37.76
N ARG A 574 11.68 16.47 -38.15
CA ARG A 574 12.94 17.14 -38.44
C ARG A 574 13.11 17.24 -39.94
N TYR A 575 13.22 18.45 -40.48
CA TYR A 575 13.31 18.67 -41.93
C TYR A 575 14.34 19.73 -42.29
N LEU A 576 14.92 19.65 -43.48
CA LEU A 576 15.77 20.71 -44.02
C LEU A 576 14.95 21.54 -45.00
N PRO A 577 14.84 22.87 -44.83
CA PRO A 577 14.14 23.71 -45.79
C PRO A 577 14.89 23.63 -47.11
N GLY A 578 14.20 23.35 -48.22
CA GLY A 578 14.81 23.11 -49.53
C GLY A 578 15.22 21.66 -49.83
N ASP A 579 15.10 20.73 -48.87
CA ASP A 579 15.18 19.28 -49.07
C ASP A 579 13.75 18.72 -49.23
N ALA A 580 13.15 19.03 -50.38
CA ALA A 580 11.73 18.77 -50.61
C ALA A 580 11.42 17.27 -50.69
N ASN A 581 12.40 16.44 -51.08
CA ASN A 581 12.23 14.99 -51.20
C ASN A 581 12.58 14.23 -49.90
N GLY A 582 13.23 14.88 -48.93
CA GLY A 582 13.59 14.35 -47.63
C GLY A 582 14.76 13.36 -47.65
N ASP A 583 15.73 13.54 -48.55
CA ASP A 583 16.89 12.65 -48.72
C ASP A 583 18.18 13.13 -48.04
N ASP A 584 18.08 14.15 -47.19
CA ASP A 584 19.17 14.83 -46.47
C ASP A 584 20.15 15.58 -47.40
N LYS A 585 19.78 15.86 -48.66
CA LYS A 585 20.67 16.55 -49.61
C LYS A 585 19.93 17.63 -50.38
N TYR A 586 20.60 18.77 -50.56
CA TYR A 586 20.16 19.76 -51.54
C TYR A 586 20.59 19.33 -52.93
N SER A 587 19.62 18.98 -53.77
CA SER A 587 19.88 18.43 -55.09
C SER A 587 18.88 18.92 -56.14
N VAL A 588 19.17 18.59 -57.40
CA VAL A 588 18.22 18.84 -58.51
C VAL A 588 16.92 18.06 -58.30
N SER A 589 16.97 16.92 -57.60
CA SER A 589 15.80 16.10 -57.30
C SER A 589 14.78 16.86 -56.45
N ASP A 590 15.22 17.76 -55.57
CA ASP A 590 14.34 18.60 -54.74
C ASP A 590 13.58 19.63 -55.57
N ALA A 591 14.29 20.30 -56.48
CA ALA A 591 13.66 21.21 -57.43
C ALA A 591 12.66 20.47 -58.34
N VAL A 592 13.00 19.26 -58.79
CA VAL A 592 12.10 18.41 -59.57
C VAL A 592 10.88 17.97 -58.74
N PHE A 593 11.08 17.66 -57.46
CA PHE A 593 10.00 17.30 -56.53
C PHE A 593 9.00 18.46 -56.39
N LEU A 594 9.48 19.69 -56.17
CA LEU A 594 8.64 20.88 -56.08
C LEU A 594 7.92 21.20 -57.40
N VAL A 595 8.59 21.04 -58.55
CA VAL A 595 7.94 21.20 -59.87
C VAL A 595 6.80 20.20 -60.03
N ASN A 596 7.00 18.94 -59.63
CA ASN A 596 5.96 17.93 -59.71
C ASN A 596 4.79 18.25 -58.78
N TYR A 597 5.06 18.70 -57.55
CA TYR A 597 4.04 19.14 -56.60
C TYR A 597 3.22 20.32 -57.14
N LEU A 598 3.86 21.41 -57.54
CA LEU A 598 3.20 22.66 -57.92
C LEU A 598 2.48 22.60 -59.28
N PHE A 599 3.01 21.82 -60.23
CA PHE A 599 2.53 21.87 -61.62
C PHE A 599 2.00 20.54 -62.17
N LYS A 600 2.25 19.41 -61.52
CA LYS A 600 1.91 18.07 -62.05
C LYS A 600 1.08 17.22 -61.10
N GLY A 601 0.54 17.80 -60.03
CA GLY A 601 -0.29 17.08 -59.05
C GLY A 601 0.50 16.06 -58.21
N GLY A 602 1.82 16.25 -58.07
CA GLY A 602 2.67 15.46 -57.19
C GLY A 602 2.33 15.68 -55.72
N LYS A 603 2.87 14.83 -54.84
CA LYS A 603 2.67 14.95 -53.38
C LYS A 603 3.42 16.18 -52.84
N ALA A 604 2.80 16.89 -51.89
CA ALA A 604 3.50 17.91 -51.10
C ALA A 604 4.65 17.29 -50.30
N SER A 605 5.68 18.07 -50.00
CA SER A 605 6.72 17.68 -49.05
C SER A 605 6.11 17.45 -47.66
N SER A 606 6.74 16.60 -46.85
CA SER A 606 6.24 16.24 -45.53
C SER A 606 7.38 16.31 -44.52
N PRO A 607 7.47 17.36 -43.69
CA PRO A 607 6.50 18.46 -43.54
C PRO A 607 6.51 19.45 -44.71
N LEU A 608 5.47 20.28 -44.82
CA LEU A 608 5.33 21.24 -45.93
C LEU A 608 6.51 22.23 -45.99
N GLY A 609 7.03 22.64 -44.83
CA GLY A 609 8.20 23.54 -44.75
C GLY A 609 9.48 22.98 -45.39
N ALA A 610 9.60 21.67 -45.63
CA ALA A 610 10.75 21.12 -46.35
C ALA A 610 10.82 21.61 -47.81
N GLY A 611 9.68 22.01 -48.38
CA GLY A 611 9.60 22.61 -49.70
C GLY A 611 9.82 24.12 -49.75
N ASP A 612 9.85 24.79 -48.59
CA ASP A 612 10.05 26.23 -48.45
C ASP A 612 11.56 26.51 -48.34
N ALA A 613 12.22 26.69 -49.49
CA ALA A 613 13.66 26.89 -49.55
C ALA A 613 14.07 28.32 -49.21
N ASP A 614 13.15 29.29 -49.40
CA ASP A 614 13.41 30.71 -49.18
C ASP A 614 12.88 31.25 -47.83
N CYS A 615 12.27 30.39 -47.02
CA CYS A 615 11.72 30.69 -45.70
C CYS A 615 10.57 31.71 -45.72
N SER A 616 9.84 31.80 -46.83
CA SER A 616 8.70 32.70 -46.98
C SER A 616 7.45 32.23 -46.23
N ARG A 617 7.44 30.98 -45.73
CA ARG A 617 6.30 30.23 -45.16
C ARG A 617 5.28 29.76 -46.18
N ASP A 618 5.55 29.92 -47.47
CA ASP A 618 4.71 29.48 -48.57
C ASP A 618 5.53 28.66 -49.57
N VAL A 619 5.10 27.43 -49.88
CA VAL A 619 5.77 26.62 -50.91
C VAL A 619 5.27 27.04 -52.29
N ALA A 620 6.12 27.74 -53.04
CA ALA A 620 5.80 28.38 -54.31
C ALA A 620 6.91 28.22 -55.36
N VAL A 621 6.70 28.84 -56.53
CA VAL A 621 7.69 28.86 -57.62
C VAL A 621 9.01 29.54 -57.18
N ALA A 622 8.93 30.46 -56.22
CA ALA A 622 10.07 31.14 -55.64
C ALA A 622 11.09 30.15 -55.03
N ASP A 623 10.63 29.09 -54.36
CA ASP A 623 11.48 28.05 -53.78
C ASP A 623 12.26 27.26 -54.81
N ILE A 624 11.62 26.96 -55.95
CA ILE A 624 12.28 26.31 -57.09
C ILE A 624 13.40 27.21 -57.61
N VAL A 625 13.11 28.52 -57.78
CA VAL A 625 14.10 29.49 -58.25
C VAL A 625 15.24 29.65 -57.24
N TYR A 626 14.93 29.67 -55.95
CA TYR A 626 15.90 29.75 -54.87
C TYR A 626 16.85 28.55 -54.88
N LEU A 627 16.32 27.32 -54.92
CA LEU A 627 17.10 26.09 -55.02
C LEU A 627 18.00 26.06 -56.26
N VAL A 628 17.47 26.45 -57.43
CA VAL A 628 18.28 26.51 -58.66
C VAL A 628 19.42 27.53 -58.55
N ASN A 629 19.17 28.69 -57.93
CA ASN A 629 20.21 29.70 -57.73
C ASN A 629 21.28 29.22 -56.74
N TYR A 630 20.89 28.55 -55.65
CA TYR A 630 21.83 27.92 -54.71
C TYR A 630 22.69 26.86 -55.42
N LEU A 631 22.06 25.91 -56.12
CA LEU A 631 22.75 24.78 -56.73
C LEU A 631 23.69 25.15 -57.89
N PHE A 632 23.34 26.17 -58.69
CA PHE A 632 24.03 26.44 -59.95
C PHE A 632 24.63 27.84 -60.10
N LYS A 633 24.25 28.80 -59.25
CA LYS A 633 24.64 30.22 -59.42
C LYS A 633 25.35 30.80 -58.20
N GLY A 634 25.75 29.97 -57.24
CA GLY A 634 26.42 30.42 -56.02
C GLY A 634 25.53 31.24 -55.09
N GLY A 635 24.21 31.03 -55.15
CA GLY A 635 23.27 31.63 -54.20
C GLY A 635 23.45 31.13 -52.77
N PRO A 636 22.82 31.77 -51.78
CA PRO A 636 22.87 31.33 -50.38
C PRO A 636 22.21 29.96 -50.16
N LYS A 637 22.66 29.23 -49.13
CA LYS A 637 22.03 27.96 -48.69
C LYS A 637 20.55 28.21 -48.35
N PRO A 638 19.63 27.27 -48.65
CA PRO A 638 18.26 27.34 -48.17
C PRO A 638 18.21 27.60 -46.67
N CYS A 639 17.41 28.58 -46.26
CA CYS A 639 17.21 29.00 -44.88
C CYS A 639 18.47 28.90 -44.01
N ILE A 640 19.32 29.93 -44.03
CA ILE A 640 20.45 30.03 -43.10
C ILE A 640 19.85 30.26 -41.69
N PRO A 641 20.12 29.39 -40.70
CA PRO A 641 19.63 29.59 -39.33
C PRO A 641 20.12 30.89 -38.70
#